data_AF-A0A0F4ZCH4-F1
#
_entry.id   AF-A0A0F4ZCH4-F1
#
_cell.length_a   1.000
_cell.length_b   1.000
_cell.length_c   1.000
_cell.angle_alpha   90.00
_cell.angle_beta   90.00
_cell.angle_gamma   90.00
#
_symmetry.space_group_name_H-M   'P 1'
#
loop_
_entity.id
_entity.type
_entity.pdbx_description
1 polymer ?
#
loop_
_entity_poly.entity_id
_entity_poly.type
_entity_poly.pdbx_seq_one_letter_code
_entity_poly.pdbx_strand_id
1 'polypeptide(L)'
;MLRTSIRSVRALNSRAGVAGVGARQWTAAPAVRQLGPASRRYFADEPPKPVEPVVVPANSVAAKVAAAAAAVPEPEITKETPPSPPAPKKPGFLRRLRNLVLRLALLGVIGFASGVWYSRINDDFHDLFTEYIPFAEQAVQYVEDREYRKRLTDSVTSAKPHDATVAIPAKSGASWRVADSGNAAGRRASASPTVATAPKAKAEPKKVVEAKNAAPAPAAEVVSKKEAEFVPPQVNEPSRIPPVPKIDLLKMKNAEDPIVQDLVHIVNDLITVINADNAQARYGSTITKAKEGVNNVLAKIEGVKTDAKKSAASEVASKVVEFEKAADQMVSRVEKVMVNQEIVWRQEFEQEMERIQAAYNEKIKLLQEREQKLAEERLNTQLMEQAVTLKRQFTKDVKAQIEGEREGRLAKLRDLSAAVSNLEKLADGWNSVVDTNLKTQQLHVAVEAVRASLENTQHSKPFVSELVALKEIAAEDPVVDAAVASINPSAYQRGIASPSELIDRFRRVATEVRKASLLPEDAGVASHASSVLLSKVMFKKSGLADGDDVESILTRAQTYLEEGDLDNAAREVNGLSGWAKTLSRDWLGEVRKVLEVQQALDVISTEARLQSLRLEQHPLLSRRQSSSQRHPVTTTIANTLPTAPVLDKSYDEAIRKLSALQSNNALATQFHMTASPADLNALSMPEMTMWLHRAGYSPADLAQLRCIHVAGTKGKGSTAAFASAILQANPERRGPIGRYTSPHLISVRERIAIDGRPIPRELFAKYFFELWDRFSAASEQAGDGVSDSQAASTKPMFFRYLTLMAFHVFLKEGVRDAVFECGIGGEYDATNILPAEAVSASVITHLGIDHTEYLGSTLDEITWHKAGIFKKNVPAFINEVTNASQLRVLQNRAEWAQTPLTVIPEKNLEAWSTLPGALLDGPVQKNNRMLGLAAASAHLGMPFDPARRPEEYPPWMVEALAQAYLRGRCEVITMPDGLQLYLDGAHTPDSIRETIRWFTSHLDSEDTPMLIFNQQMRDPVPLINTMMMEYAALTSYRLIFRRAFFSRNETEPYKFIERHLRPLAQQKQAQAAFQEVSPKTKTFVARSVLEAIKGIYWQSKVMSNRQRRPKVLVTGSLYLVGSVLRVLKGDLDNMD
;
A
#
# COMPACT_ATOMS: atom_id res chain seq x y z
N MET A 1 -13.63 57.49 3.37
CA MET A 1 -14.93 58.19 3.35
C MET A 1 -15.81 57.44 2.36
N LEU A 2 -17.09 57.09 2.56
CA LEU A 2 -18.02 57.22 3.70
C LEU A 2 -18.44 55.78 4.13
N ARG A 3 -18.62 55.43 5.42
CA ARG A 3 -19.71 55.74 6.37
C ARG A 3 -21.11 55.20 5.99
N THR A 4 -21.53 54.12 6.69
CA THR A 4 -22.87 53.88 7.32
C THR A 4 -24.16 53.86 6.47
N SER A 5 -25.25 53.14 6.77
CA SER A 5 -25.58 52.03 7.72
C SER A 5 -27.10 51.67 7.59
N ILE A 6 -27.62 50.68 8.35
CA ILE A 6 -29.06 50.45 8.67
C ILE A 6 -29.93 49.94 7.48
N ARG A 7 -31.03 49.19 7.62
CA ARG A 7 -31.53 48.09 8.48
C ARG A 7 -33.01 47.87 8.07
N SER A 8 -33.34 46.70 7.50
CA SER A 8 -34.62 45.96 7.61
C SER A 8 -35.97 46.67 7.91
N VAL A 9 -36.97 46.48 7.03
CA VAL A 9 -38.43 46.40 7.35
C VAL A 9 -39.05 45.22 6.56
N ARG A 10 -40.24 44.75 6.95
CA ARG A 10 -40.90 43.48 6.52
C ARG A 10 -42.40 43.72 6.25
N ALA A 11 -43.05 42.81 5.49
CA ALA A 11 -44.52 42.64 5.34
C ALA A 11 -45.27 43.70 4.48
N LEU A 12 -46.46 43.43 3.87
CA LEU A 12 -47.15 42.21 3.39
C LEU A 12 -48.35 42.61 2.48
N ASN A 13 -48.81 41.70 1.58
CA ASN A 13 -50.15 41.64 0.94
C ASN A 13 -50.60 42.79 -0.03
N SER A 14 -51.54 42.61 -0.99
CA SER A 14 -52.07 41.41 -1.70
C SER A 14 -53.07 41.77 -2.83
N ARG A 15 -53.31 40.87 -3.81
CA ARG A 15 -54.46 40.78 -4.77
C ARG A 15 -54.59 41.87 -5.88
N ALA A 16 -55.32 41.67 -7.00
CA ALA A 16 -55.70 40.47 -7.81
C ALA A 16 -56.44 40.88 -9.13
N GLY A 17 -56.44 40.01 -10.16
CA GLY A 17 -57.28 40.10 -11.39
C GLY A 17 -56.55 39.50 -12.63
N VAL A 18 -56.97 38.49 -13.41
CA VAL A 18 -58.28 38.03 -14.00
C VAL A 18 -58.60 38.76 -15.32
N ALA A 19 -58.90 38.12 -16.47
CA ALA A 19 -58.72 36.73 -16.97
C ALA A 19 -58.94 36.67 -18.52
N GLY A 20 -58.72 35.51 -19.18
CA GLY A 20 -58.99 35.33 -20.63
C GLY A 20 -59.07 33.86 -21.11
N VAL A 21 -60.22 33.48 -21.68
CA VAL A 21 -60.62 32.14 -22.22
C VAL A 21 -59.96 31.86 -23.59
N GLY A 22 -59.68 30.64 -24.08
CA GLY A 22 -59.77 29.27 -23.53
C GLY A 22 -60.40 28.23 -24.49
N ALA A 23 -59.71 27.12 -24.85
CA ALA A 23 -60.29 26.02 -25.64
C ALA A 23 -59.52 24.67 -25.58
N ARG A 24 -60.19 23.61 -25.08
CA ARG A 24 -60.02 22.13 -25.31
C ARG A 24 -58.64 21.45 -25.13
N GLN A 25 -58.49 20.16 -24.78
CA GLN A 25 -59.24 19.04 -24.13
C GLN A 25 -58.16 17.91 -24.03
N TRP A 26 -58.03 16.97 -23.09
CA TRP A 26 -58.56 16.61 -21.75
C TRP A 26 -57.43 15.72 -21.11
N THR A 27 -57.15 15.56 -19.81
CA THR A 27 -57.92 15.33 -18.55
C THR A 27 -58.62 13.97 -18.47
N ALA A 28 -58.73 13.28 -17.32
CA ALA A 28 -58.61 13.66 -15.90
C ALA A 28 -57.87 12.55 -15.10
N ALA A 29 -57.09 12.78 -14.03
CA ALA A 29 -57.31 13.45 -12.72
C ALA A 29 -57.81 12.46 -11.60
N PRO A 30 -57.94 12.84 -10.30
CA PRO A 30 -56.91 12.44 -9.32
C PRO A 30 -57.45 11.71 -8.05
N ALA A 31 -56.74 11.82 -6.92
CA ALA A 31 -56.83 10.95 -5.74
C ALA A 31 -57.89 11.33 -4.67
N VAL A 32 -57.84 10.59 -3.53
CA VAL A 32 -58.44 10.82 -2.18
C VAL A 32 -59.63 9.91 -1.76
N ARG A 33 -59.28 8.73 -1.23
CA ARG A 33 -59.58 8.24 0.14
C ARG A 33 -60.97 8.55 0.77
N GLN A 34 -61.89 7.57 0.78
CA GLN A 34 -62.62 7.10 1.99
C GLN A 34 -63.51 5.85 1.75
N LEU A 35 -63.73 5.08 2.82
CA LEU A 35 -64.88 4.23 3.21
C LEU A 35 -65.60 3.31 2.16
N GLY A 36 -65.85 2.05 2.56
CA GLY A 36 -66.78 1.13 1.86
C GLY A 36 -68.26 1.39 2.17
N PRO A 37 -69.23 0.55 1.73
CA PRO A 37 -69.17 -0.92 1.92
C PRO A 37 -69.77 -1.80 0.78
N ALA A 38 -69.66 -3.14 0.96
CA ALA A 38 -70.62 -4.19 0.54
C ALA A 38 -70.95 -4.42 -0.97
N SER A 39 -71.32 -5.63 -1.43
CA SER A 39 -71.15 -7.02 -0.94
C SER A 39 -71.64 -8.04 -1.99
N ARG A 40 -71.34 -9.35 -1.79
CA ARG A 40 -71.90 -10.56 -2.45
C ARG A 40 -71.43 -10.80 -3.89
N ARG A 41 -71.26 -12.05 -4.38
CA ARG A 41 -71.26 -13.46 -3.85
C ARG A 41 -70.59 -14.33 -4.95
N TYR A 42 -70.14 -15.58 -4.80
CA TYR A 42 -70.28 -16.66 -3.81
C TYR A 42 -68.87 -17.11 -3.31
N PHE A 43 -68.63 -17.37 -2.01
CA PHE A 43 -68.57 -18.71 -1.36
C PHE A 43 -67.63 -19.74 -2.05
N ALA A 44 -66.73 -20.48 -1.39
CA ALA A 44 -66.44 -20.66 0.06
C ALA A 44 -65.04 -21.31 0.26
N ASP A 45 -64.37 -21.41 1.43
CA ASP A 45 -64.32 -20.66 2.72
C ASP A 45 -63.01 -21.11 3.47
N GLU A 46 -62.90 -21.02 4.81
CA GLU A 46 -61.64 -21.06 5.63
C GLU A 46 -61.88 -21.69 7.05
N PRO A 47 -60.94 -21.80 8.05
CA PRO A 47 -59.56 -22.35 8.04
C PRO A 47 -59.25 -23.61 8.96
N PRO A 48 -58.67 -23.60 10.21
CA PRO A 48 -57.41 -24.38 10.46
C PRO A 48 -57.25 -25.25 11.77
N LYS A 49 -56.31 -26.24 11.71
CA LYS A 49 -55.69 -27.06 12.83
C LYS A 49 -56.66 -28.06 13.54
N PRO A 50 -56.23 -29.06 14.38
CA PRO A 50 -54.89 -29.39 14.96
C PRO A 50 -54.44 -30.90 14.94
N VAL A 51 -53.27 -31.19 15.56
CA VAL A 51 -52.79 -32.38 16.35
C VAL A 51 -53.19 -33.86 16.01
N GLU A 52 -52.16 -34.74 15.95
CA GLU A 52 -51.98 -36.20 16.27
C GLU A 52 -53.19 -37.16 16.49
N PRO A 53 -53.11 -38.48 16.14
CA PRO A 53 -52.07 -39.41 16.67
C PRO A 53 -51.64 -40.63 15.79
N VAL A 54 -50.97 -41.60 16.45
CA VAL A 54 -50.39 -42.88 15.96
C VAL A 54 -51.46 -43.96 15.64
N VAL A 55 -51.16 -44.92 14.73
CA VAL A 55 -51.43 -46.40 14.80
C VAL A 55 -51.44 -47.05 13.38
N VAL A 56 -51.10 -48.35 13.34
CA VAL A 56 -50.98 -49.26 12.17
C VAL A 56 -51.55 -50.65 12.59
N PRO A 57 -51.91 -51.63 11.70
CA PRO A 57 -51.35 -51.89 10.36
C PRO A 57 -52.42 -52.37 9.32
N ALA A 58 -52.10 -53.44 8.56
CA ALA A 58 -52.97 -54.35 7.78
C ALA A 58 -53.40 -53.94 6.34
N ASN A 59 -53.70 -54.86 5.42
CA ASN A 59 -53.08 -56.15 5.03
C ASN A 59 -53.91 -56.78 3.88
N SER A 60 -53.28 -57.36 2.86
CA SER A 60 -53.93 -58.42 2.07
C SER A 60 -52.94 -59.30 1.28
N VAL A 61 -52.88 -60.59 1.64
CA VAL A 61 -53.11 -61.78 0.76
C VAL A 61 -52.38 -61.85 -0.61
N ALA A 62 -51.77 -62.95 -1.08
CA ALA A 62 -51.30 -64.23 -0.52
C ALA A 62 -50.63 -65.05 -1.68
N ALA A 63 -49.96 -66.20 -1.51
CA ALA A 63 -48.98 -66.66 -0.51
C ALA A 63 -48.41 -68.03 -0.98
N LYS A 64 -47.09 -68.26 -0.88
CA LYS A 64 -46.40 -69.58 -0.96
C LYS A 64 -44.99 -69.41 -0.35
N VAL A 65 -44.71 -69.98 0.83
CA VAL A 65 -44.20 -71.36 1.04
C VAL A 65 -42.83 -71.51 0.35
N ALA A 66 -41.69 -71.29 1.03
CA ALA A 66 -41.07 -72.04 2.14
C ALA A 66 -40.43 -73.38 1.70
N ALA A 67 -39.30 -73.85 2.23
CA ALA A 67 -38.46 -73.37 3.35
C ALA A 67 -36.96 -73.56 3.05
N ALA A 68 -36.07 -73.12 3.95
CA ALA A 68 -34.64 -73.38 3.90
C ALA A 68 -34.18 -74.19 5.12
N ALA A 69 -33.27 -75.16 4.91
CA ALA A 69 -32.56 -75.90 5.95
C ALA A 69 -31.15 -76.24 5.43
N ALA A 70 -30.16 -76.34 6.32
CA ALA A 70 -28.74 -76.35 5.97
C ALA A 70 -28.13 -77.76 5.86
N ALA A 71 -27.12 -77.92 5.00
CA ALA A 71 -26.00 -78.86 5.18
C ALA A 71 -24.78 -78.45 4.32
N VAL A 72 -23.59 -78.84 4.79
CA VAL A 72 -22.24 -78.69 4.21
C VAL A 72 -21.92 -80.02 3.47
N PRO A 73 -21.27 -80.07 2.27
CA PRO A 73 -19.80 -79.89 2.19
C PRO A 73 -19.16 -79.41 0.86
N GLU A 74 -17.84 -79.15 0.94
CA GLU A 74 -16.85 -79.18 -0.16
C GLU A 74 -16.38 -80.64 -0.45
N PRO A 75 -15.46 -80.94 -1.40
CA PRO A 75 -14.94 -80.19 -2.56
C PRO A 75 -15.10 -80.97 -3.90
N GLU A 76 -14.63 -80.43 -5.04
CA GLU A 76 -13.52 -81.02 -5.83
C GLU A 76 -13.20 -80.32 -7.18
N ILE A 77 -11.94 -80.49 -7.57
CA ILE A 77 -11.10 -79.78 -8.53
C ILE A 77 -11.32 -80.28 -9.99
N THR A 78 -11.34 -79.40 -11.02
CA THR A 78 -10.47 -79.48 -12.24
C THR A 78 -10.67 -78.40 -13.33
N LYS A 79 -9.55 -77.76 -13.73
CA LYS A 79 -8.97 -77.50 -15.09
C LYS A 79 -9.83 -77.60 -16.38
N GLU A 80 -9.56 -76.91 -17.51
CA GLU A 80 -8.68 -75.77 -17.91
C GLU A 80 -8.98 -75.30 -19.36
N THR A 81 -9.20 -73.99 -19.63
CA THR A 81 -8.99 -73.27 -20.93
C THR A 81 -9.76 -73.73 -22.21
N PRO A 82 -9.65 -73.06 -23.39
CA PRO A 82 -9.57 -71.62 -23.72
C PRO A 82 -10.73 -71.13 -24.65
N PRO A 83 -10.87 -69.82 -24.98
CA PRO A 83 -12.08 -69.24 -25.61
C PRO A 83 -11.98 -68.89 -27.11
N SER A 84 -13.13 -68.51 -27.71
CA SER A 84 -13.23 -67.82 -29.02
C SER A 84 -14.10 -66.53 -28.92
N PRO A 85 -13.92 -65.51 -29.80
CA PRO A 85 -14.41 -64.15 -29.55
C PRO A 85 -15.75 -63.76 -30.23
N PRO A 86 -16.63 -62.97 -29.57
CA PRO A 86 -17.86 -62.45 -30.17
C PRO A 86 -17.71 -61.05 -30.82
N ALA A 87 -18.61 -60.75 -31.76
CA ALA A 87 -18.58 -59.59 -32.67
C ALA A 87 -18.83 -58.20 -32.01
N PRO A 88 -18.36 -57.08 -32.62
CA PRO A 88 -18.47 -55.74 -32.05
C PRO A 88 -19.90 -55.18 -32.01
N LYS A 89 -20.32 -54.69 -30.83
CA LYS A 89 -21.65 -54.10 -30.59
C LYS A 89 -21.81 -52.73 -31.27
N LYS A 90 -22.99 -52.48 -31.86
CA LYS A 90 -23.33 -51.20 -32.53
C LYS A 90 -23.25 -50.01 -31.56
N PRO A 91 -22.69 -48.85 -31.95
CA PRO A 91 -22.49 -47.72 -31.03
C PRO A 91 -23.80 -47.00 -30.69
N GLY A 92 -24.01 -46.78 -29.38
CA GLY A 92 -25.19 -46.12 -28.81
C GLY A 92 -25.27 -44.60 -29.07
N PHE A 93 -26.45 -44.05 -28.80
CA PHE A 93 -26.89 -42.70 -29.16
C PHE A 93 -25.87 -41.60 -28.83
N LEU A 94 -25.40 -41.52 -27.58
CA LEU A 94 -24.44 -40.51 -27.13
C LEU A 94 -23.12 -40.51 -27.92
N ARG A 95 -22.63 -41.68 -28.35
CA ARG A 95 -21.41 -41.78 -29.19
C ARG A 95 -21.66 -41.32 -30.62
N ARG A 96 -22.90 -41.46 -31.13
CA ARG A 96 -23.30 -40.89 -32.44
C ARG A 96 -23.42 -39.37 -32.35
N LEU A 97 -24.06 -38.84 -31.31
CA LEU A 97 -24.19 -37.40 -31.09
C LEU A 97 -22.81 -36.74 -30.93
N ARG A 98 -21.91 -37.31 -30.12
CA ARG A 98 -20.52 -36.81 -29.98
C ARG A 98 -19.77 -36.82 -31.32
N ASN A 99 -19.92 -37.88 -32.11
CA ASN A 99 -19.29 -37.97 -33.42
C ASN A 99 -19.92 -37.01 -34.46
N LEU A 100 -21.21 -36.68 -34.33
CA LEU A 100 -21.89 -35.68 -35.14
C LEU A 100 -21.38 -34.27 -34.81
N VAL A 101 -21.33 -33.90 -33.53
CA VAL A 101 -20.78 -32.61 -33.06
C VAL A 101 -19.32 -32.45 -33.48
N LEU A 102 -18.49 -33.49 -33.35
CA LEU A 102 -17.11 -33.46 -33.82
C LEU A 102 -17.00 -33.29 -35.35
N ARG A 103 -17.89 -33.89 -36.14
CA ARG A 103 -17.94 -33.71 -37.60
C ARG A 103 -18.40 -32.31 -38.00
N LEU A 104 -19.39 -31.75 -37.30
CA LEU A 104 -19.87 -30.38 -37.52
C LEU A 104 -18.81 -29.34 -37.13
N ALA A 105 -18.10 -29.55 -36.02
CA ALA A 105 -16.96 -28.71 -35.63
C ALA A 105 -15.83 -28.78 -36.67
N LEU A 106 -15.49 -29.98 -37.16
CA LEU A 106 -14.48 -30.15 -38.21
C LEU A 106 -14.90 -29.46 -39.53
N LEU A 107 -16.17 -29.60 -39.94
CA LEU A 107 -16.73 -28.91 -41.11
C LEU A 107 -16.74 -27.39 -40.94
N GLY A 108 -17.04 -26.87 -39.74
CA GLY A 108 -16.97 -25.44 -39.44
C GLY A 108 -15.55 -24.89 -39.54
N VAL A 109 -14.56 -25.61 -38.99
CA VAL A 109 -13.14 -25.23 -39.09
C VAL A 109 -12.65 -25.28 -40.54
N ILE A 110 -13.01 -26.32 -41.30
CA ILE A 110 -12.66 -26.43 -42.73
C ILE A 110 -13.33 -25.31 -43.53
N GLY A 111 -14.63 -25.07 -43.33
CA GLY A 111 -15.37 -24.02 -44.04
C GLY A 111 -14.84 -22.62 -43.74
N PHE A 112 -14.52 -22.31 -42.48
CA PHE A 112 -13.89 -21.03 -42.11
C PHE A 112 -12.49 -20.88 -42.72
N ALA A 113 -11.66 -21.93 -42.70
CA ALA A 113 -10.34 -21.91 -43.32
C ALA A 113 -10.41 -21.78 -44.86
N SER A 114 -11.40 -22.42 -45.51
CA SER A 114 -11.68 -22.23 -46.94
C SER A 114 -12.18 -20.83 -47.24
N GLY A 115 -12.97 -20.22 -46.35
CA GLY A 115 -13.39 -18.81 -46.46
C GLY A 115 -12.21 -17.84 -46.42
N VAL A 116 -11.35 -17.96 -45.39
CA VAL A 116 -10.10 -17.17 -45.23
C VAL A 116 -9.13 -17.34 -46.42
N TRP A 117 -9.21 -18.46 -47.15
CA TRP A 117 -8.43 -18.68 -48.37
C TRP A 117 -9.10 -18.06 -49.61
N TYR A 118 -10.43 -18.19 -49.74
CA TYR A 118 -11.18 -17.69 -50.90
C TYR A 118 -11.35 -16.15 -50.88
N SER A 119 -11.42 -15.54 -49.70
CA SER A 119 -11.37 -14.08 -49.48
C SER A 119 -10.04 -13.42 -49.85
N ARG A 120 -9.07 -14.19 -50.36
CA ARG A 120 -7.78 -13.70 -50.89
C ARG A 120 -7.65 -13.92 -52.40
N ILE A 121 -8.74 -14.32 -53.05
CA ILE A 121 -8.85 -14.62 -54.49
C ILE A 121 -10.00 -13.84 -55.13
N ASN A 122 -11.02 -13.48 -54.34
CA ASN A 122 -12.17 -12.69 -54.78
C ASN A 122 -12.49 -11.59 -53.74
N ASP A 123 -12.31 -10.34 -54.14
CA ASP A 123 -12.47 -9.17 -53.27
C ASP A 123 -13.94 -8.92 -52.89
N ASP A 124 -14.89 -9.18 -53.80
CA ASP A 124 -16.35 -9.12 -53.50
C ASP A 124 -16.75 -10.10 -52.38
N PHE A 125 -16.01 -11.22 -52.25
CA PHE A 125 -16.18 -12.17 -51.16
C PHE A 125 -15.37 -11.79 -49.92
N HIS A 126 -14.30 -10.98 -50.04
CA HIS A 126 -13.54 -10.48 -48.90
C HIS A 126 -14.41 -9.62 -47.99
N ASP A 127 -15.08 -8.63 -48.54
CA ASP A 127 -15.95 -7.72 -47.78
C ASP A 127 -17.12 -8.49 -47.13
N LEU A 128 -17.79 -9.35 -47.89
CA LEU A 128 -18.87 -10.20 -47.36
C LEU A 128 -18.39 -11.18 -46.26
N PHE A 129 -17.20 -11.77 -46.42
CA PHE A 129 -16.66 -12.71 -45.44
C PHE A 129 -16.21 -12.01 -44.16
N THR A 130 -15.63 -10.81 -44.28
CA THR A 130 -15.14 -10.01 -43.14
C THR A 130 -16.25 -9.28 -42.39
N GLU A 131 -17.29 -8.78 -43.07
CA GLU A 131 -18.45 -8.12 -42.43
C GLU A 131 -19.33 -9.12 -41.65
N TYR A 132 -19.68 -10.26 -42.25
CA TYR A 132 -20.73 -11.15 -41.70
C TYR A 132 -20.21 -12.34 -40.88
N ILE A 133 -18.93 -12.71 -40.95
CA ILE A 133 -18.40 -13.88 -40.23
C ILE A 133 -17.43 -13.43 -39.12
N PRO A 134 -17.75 -13.68 -37.83
CA PRO A 134 -16.95 -13.16 -36.73
C PRO A 134 -15.52 -13.74 -36.74
N PHE A 135 -14.56 -12.87 -36.41
CA PHE A 135 -13.11 -13.12 -36.46
C PHE A 135 -12.52 -13.37 -37.86
N ALA A 136 -13.30 -13.26 -38.95
CA ALA A 136 -12.79 -13.39 -40.31
C ALA A 136 -11.73 -12.34 -40.66
N GLU A 137 -12.00 -11.06 -40.41
CA GLU A 137 -11.08 -9.94 -40.64
C GLU A 137 -9.70 -10.21 -40.01
N GLN A 138 -9.68 -10.54 -38.71
CA GLN A 138 -8.46 -10.84 -37.95
C GLN A 138 -7.71 -12.06 -38.48
N ALA A 139 -8.44 -13.08 -38.96
CA ALA A 139 -7.85 -14.29 -39.54
C ALA A 139 -7.22 -14.04 -40.92
N VAL A 140 -7.85 -13.23 -41.77
CA VAL A 140 -7.33 -12.84 -43.09
C VAL A 140 -6.11 -11.93 -42.93
N GLN A 141 -6.23 -10.85 -42.14
CA GLN A 141 -5.13 -9.95 -41.84
C GLN A 141 -3.91 -10.70 -41.29
N TYR A 142 -4.08 -11.64 -40.34
CA TYR A 142 -2.97 -12.42 -39.79
C TYR A 142 -2.26 -13.31 -40.82
N VAL A 143 -2.98 -13.84 -41.82
CA VAL A 143 -2.40 -14.63 -42.92
C VAL A 143 -1.64 -13.72 -43.89
N GLU A 144 -2.19 -12.56 -44.21
CA GLU A 144 -1.58 -11.59 -45.13
C GLU A 144 -0.34 -10.94 -44.54
N ASP A 145 -0.39 -10.55 -43.27
CA ASP A 145 0.75 -10.01 -42.53
C ASP A 145 1.89 -11.04 -42.43
N ARG A 146 1.55 -12.33 -42.36
CA ARG A 146 2.54 -13.44 -42.39
C ARG A 146 3.14 -13.66 -43.78
N GLU A 147 2.39 -13.47 -44.86
CA GLU A 147 2.93 -13.48 -46.23
C GLU A 147 3.75 -12.23 -46.54
N TYR A 148 3.32 -11.06 -46.09
CA TYR A 148 4.06 -9.80 -46.21
C TYR A 148 5.43 -9.91 -45.53
N ARG A 149 5.46 -10.41 -44.29
CA ARG A 149 6.71 -10.70 -43.56
C ARG A 149 7.59 -11.73 -44.28
N LYS A 150 7.02 -12.76 -44.92
CA LYS A 150 7.77 -13.70 -45.76
C LYS A 150 8.42 -13.02 -46.96
N ARG A 151 7.65 -12.24 -47.74
CA ARG A 151 8.15 -11.49 -48.90
C ARG A 151 9.25 -10.51 -48.48
N LEU A 152 9.14 -9.91 -47.28
CA LEU A 152 10.21 -9.11 -46.68
C LEU A 152 11.48 -9.93 -46.41
N THR A 153 11.39 -11.09 -45.74
CA THR A 153 12.57 -11.94 -45.49
C THR A 153 13.22 -12.47 -46.77
N ASP A 154 12.41 -12.86 -47.76
CA ASP A 154 12.91 -13.38 -49.03
C ASP A 154 13.67 -12.28 -49.81
N SER A 155 13.17 -11.04 -49.79
CA SER A 155 13.85 -9.87 -50.37
C SER A 155 15.18 -9.52 -49.69
N VAL A 156 15.32 -9.78 -48.38
CA VAL A 156 16.54 -9.54 -47.60
C VAL A 156 17.59 -10.65 -47.81
N THR A 157 17.18 -11.85 -48.19
CA THR A 157 18.09 -13.00 -48.37
C THR A 157 18.68 -13.18 -49.78
N SER A 158 18.18 -12.45 -50.80
CA SER A 158 18.60 -12.63 -52.20
C SER A 158 19.23 -11.37 -52.83
N ALA A 159 20.30 -10.86 -52.23
CA ALA A 159 21.08 -9.73 -52.76
C ALA A 159 22.39 -10.18 -53.44
N LYS A 160 22.31 -10.56 -54.72
CA LYS A 160 23.44 -10.48 -55.67
C LYS A 160 23.09 -9.45 -56.76
N PRO A 161 24.02 -8.59 -57.18
CA PRO A 161 23.72 -7.53 -58.16
C PRO A 161 23.64 -8.09 -59.58
N HIS A 162 22.57 -7.76 -60.30
CA HIS A 162 22.49 -7.83 -61.76
C HIS A 162 21.57 -6.73 -62.27
N ASP A 163 22.02 -6.00 -63.30
CA ASP A 163 21.19 -5.06 -64.03
C ASP A 163 20.07 -5.77 -64.82
N ALA A 164 18.84 -5.29 -64.68
CA ALA A 164 17.72 -5.65 -65.56
C ALA A 164 16.66 -4.53 -65.59
N THR A 165 16.49 -3.89 -66.75
CA THR A 165 15.47 -2.86 -66.98
C THR A 165 14.12 -3.47 -67.35
N VAL A 166 13.08 -3.27 -66.52
CA VAL A 166 11.67 -3.59 -66.82
C VAL A 166 10.83 -2.45 -66.22
N ALA A 167 10.37 -1.46 -66.99
CA ALA A 167 9.22 -1.48 -67.90
C ALA A 167 7.86 -1.61 -67.17
N ILE A 168 7.09 -0.52 -67.12
CA ILE A 168 5.78 -0.43 -66.46
C ILE A 168 4.68 -0.87 -67.45
N PRO A 169 3.86 -1.90 -67.15
CA PRO A 169 2.67 -2.21 -67.94
C PRO A 169 1.52 -1.24 -67.60
N ALA A 170 0.98 -0.56 -68.59
CA ALA A 170 -0.07 0.44 -68.39
C ALA A 170 -1.48 -0.19 -68.31
N LYS A 171 -2.21 0.13 -67.22
CA LYS A 171 -3.70 0.16 -67.15
C LYS A 171 -4.12 0.96 -65.91
N SER A 172 -5.19 1.74 -66.05
CA SER A 172 -5.89 2.52 -64.99
C SER A 172 -5.05 3.58 -64.24
N GLY A 173 -5.20 4.90 -64.45
CA GLY A 173 -5.93 5.61 -65.51
C GLY A 173 -6.74 6.84 -65.08
N ALA A 174 -6.09 7.93 -64.63
CA ALA A 174 -6.63 9.31 -64.56
C ALA A 174 -5.50 10.32 -64.21
N SER A 175 -4.67 10.78 -65.15
CA SER A 175 -4.90 11.92 -66.07
C SER A 175 -5.03 13.31 -65.40
N TRP A 176 -3.92 14.04 -65.31
CA TRP A 176 -3.91 15.51 -65.29
C TRP A 176 -3.53 16.00 -66.70
N ARG A 177 -4.09 17.12 -67.19
CA ARG A 177 -3.89 17.57 -68.58
C ARG A 177 -3.17 18.91 -68.68
N VAL A 178 -2.30 18.98 -69.69
CA VAL A 178 -1.39 20.09 -70.02
C VAL A 178 -2.14 21.28 -70.63
N ALA A 179 -1.58 22.49 -70.44
CA ALA A 179 -1.65 23.58 -71.40
C ALA A 179 -0.21 24.01 -71.74
N ASP A 180 0.14 24.06 -73.02
CA ASP A 180 1.51 24.28 -73.52
C ASP A 180 1.78 25.72 -73.95
N SER A 181 3.01 26.20 -73.72
CA SER A 181 3.81 27.02 -74.66
C SER A 181 5.13 27.48 -74.00
N GLY A 182 6.28 27.49 -74.67
CA GLY A 182 6.62 26.90 -75.97
C GLY A 182 7.69 27.69 -76.73
N ASN A 183 8.95 27.22 -76.75
CA ASN A 183 9.92 27.56 -77.79
C ASN A 183 11.12 26.59 -77.83
N ALA A 184 11.92 26.63 -78.91
CA ALA A 184 12.81 25.50 -79.28
C ALA A 184 14.29 25.86 -79.58
N ALA A 185 15.11 24.79 -79.62
CA ALA A 185 16.42 24.64 -80.27
C ALA A 185 17.67 25.36 -79.70
N GLY A 186 18.83 24.65 -79.61
CA GLY A 186 20.07 25.37 -79.28
C GLY A 186 21.50 24.76 -79.21
N ARG A 187 21.80 23.51 -79.64
CA ARG A 187 23.19 23.03 -80.03
C ARG A 187 24.35 22.95 -78.98
N ARG A 188 25.00 21.76 -78.94
CA ARG A 188 26.48 21.47 -78.78
C ARG A 188 27.18 21.88 -77.46
N ALA A 189 27.90 21.01 -76.73
CA ALA A 189 29.16 20.27 -77.01
C ALA A 189 30.41 21.19 -77.07
N SER A 190 31.60 20.86 -76.53
CA SER A 190 32.21 19.53 -76.24
C SER A 190 33.39 19.60 -75.20
N ALA A 191 33.92 18.42 -74.81
CA ALA A 191 35.29 18.13 -74.32
C ALA A 191 35.77 18.55 -72.89
N SER A 192 35.80 17.58 -71.96
CA SER A 192 36.99 16.80 -71.50
C SER A 192 38.39 17.47 -71.34
N PRO A 193 39.31 16.94 -70.48
CA PRO A 193 39.15 16.12 -69.24
C PRO A 193 40.24 16.36 -68.13
N THR A 194 40.33 15.46 -67.13
CA THR A 194 41.51 15.16 -66.24
C THR A 194 41.98 16.23 -65.21
N VAL A 195 42.61 15.90 -64.06
CA VAL A 195 42.94 14.62 -63.37
C VAL A 195 42.90 14.80 -61.84
N ALA A 196 42.90 13.70 -61.06
CA ALA A 196 42.77 13.73 -59.59
C ALA A 196 44.11 13.78 -58.81
N THR A 197 44.10 14.31 -57.58
CA THR A 197 44.70 13.70 -56.35
C THR A 197 44.48 14.58 -55.09
N ALA A 198 44.73 14.02 -53.90
CA ALA A 198 44.65 14.65 -52.57
C ALA A 198 45.65 13.91 -51.63
N PRO A 199 45.77 14.17 -50.29
CA PRO A 199 45.13 15.16 -49.41
C PRO A 199 46.09 15.83 -48.34
N LYS A 200 45.51 16.55 -47.35
CA LYS A 200 46.05 16.92 -46.00
C LYS A 200 47.14 18.03 -45.93
N ALA A 201 47.29 18.80 -44.83
CA ALA A 201 46.42 19.12 -43.67
C ALA A 201 47.03 20.24 -42.78
N LYS A 202 46.26 20.74 -41.79
CA LYS A 202 46.60 21.70 -40.69
C LYS A 202 46.65 23.19 -41.11
N ALA A 203 46.20 24.18 -40.32
CA ALA A 203 45.57 24.16 -38.99
C ALA A 203 44.53 25.30 -38.79
N GLU A 204 43.71 25.17 -37.73
CA GLU A 204 42.74 26.12 -37.18
C GLU A 204 43.35 26.95 -35.99
N PRO A 205 42.64 27.89 -35.31
CA PRO A 205 41.84 29.03 -35.82
C PRO A 205 41.90 30.31 -34.90
N LYS A 206 41.05 31.33 -35.19
CA LYS A 206 40.56 32.44 -34.29
C LYS A 206 41.61 33.53 -33.92
N LYS A 207 41.24 34.80 -33.57
CA LYS A 207 39.94 35.46 -33.28
C LYS A 207 40.02 37.00 -33.49
N VAL A 208 38.87 37.66 -33.79
CA VAL A 208 38.35 38.99 -33.33
C VAL A 208 39.38 40.09 -32.96
N VAL A 209 39.54 41.21 -33.69
CA VAL A 209 38.67 42.41 -33.87
C VAL A 209 38.60 43.37 -32.66
N GLU A 210 39.15 44.60 -32.84
CA GLU A 210 38.81 45.94 -32.27
C GLU A 210 40.03 46.90 -32.48
N ALA A 211 39.97 48.25 -32.44
CA ALA A 211 38.98 49.22 -32.93
C ALA A 211 39.57 50.66 -32.96
N LYS A 212 39.05 51.52 -33.86
CA LYS A 212 38.99 53.01 -33.80
C LYS A 212 40.24 53.93 -33.84
N ASN A 213 40.16 54.89 -34.78
CA ASN A 213 40.32 56.35 -34.63
C ASN A 213 41.66 57.11 -34.89
N ALA A 214 41.45 58.23 -35.58
CA ALA A 214 42.14 59.53 -35.53
C ALA A 214 43.39 59.79 -36.41
N ALA A 215 43.54 61.06 -36.81
CA ALA A 215 44.60 61.62 -37.66
C ALA A 215 45.77 62.17 -36.83
N PRO A 216 46.85 62.65 -37.47
CA PRO A 216 46.98 64.11 -37.56
C PRO A 216 47.62 64.64 -38.87
N ALA A 217 47.80 65.96 -38.92
CA ALA A 217 48.63 66.73 -39.87
C ALA A 217 49.54 67.69 -39.05
N PRO A 218 50.20 68.71 -39.63
CA PRO A 218 51.18 68.72 -40.72
C PRO A 218 52.57 69.22 -40.24
N ALA A 219 53.54 69.40 -41.14
CA ALA A 219 54.77 70.18 -40.89
C ALA A 219 55.31 70.83 -42.18
N ALA A 220 56.06 71.94 -42.06
CA ALA A 220 56.64 72.71 -43.18
C ALA A 220 57.91 73.49 -42.76
N GLU A 221 58.46 74.25 -43.72
CA GLU A 221 59.56 75.26 -43.66
C GLU A 221 61.00 74.77 -44.03
N VAL A 222 61.63 75.30 -45.09
CA VAL A 222 62.51 76.52 -45.24
C VAL A 222 63.92 76.27 -44.61
N VAL A 223 65.10 76.54 -45.22
CA VAL A 223 65.70 77.80 -45.75
C VAL A 223 66.81 77.52 -46.80
N SER A 224 67.05 78.43 -47.77
CA SER A 224 68.41 78.69 -48.33
C SER A 224 68.59 80.13 -48.84
N LYS A 225 69.83 80.66 -48.83
CA LYS A 225 70.24 82.08 -49.05
C LYS A 225 71.76 82.15 -49.41
N LYS A 226 72.37 83.24 -49.92
CA LYS A 226 71.98 84.36 -50.83
C LYS A 226 73.19 85.31 -50.99
N GLU A 227 73.86 85.39 -52.16
CA GLU A 227 74.94 86.38 -52.36
C GLU A 227 75.28 86.77 -53.81
N ALA A 228 76.03 87.88 -53.95
CA ALA A 228 76.54 88.57 -55.14
C ALA A 228 77.64 89.56 -54.65
N GLU A 229 78.44 90.29 -55.45
CA GLU A 229 78.43 90.62 -56.89
C GLU A 229 79.86 91.04 -57.34
N PHE A 230 80.19 91.09 -58.64
CA PHE A 230 81.54 91.50 -59.10
C PHE A 230 81.63 92.08 -60.53
N VAL A 231 82.08 93.34 -60.65
CA VAL A 231 82.70 93.95 -61.86
C VAL A 231 83.66 95.09 -61.44
N PRO A 232 84.90 95.12 -61.96
CA PRO A 232 85.71 96.35 -62.08
C PRO A 232 86.22 96.62 -63.54
N PRO A 233 86.71 97.84 -63.89
CA PRO A 233 86.66 98.33 -65.29
C PRO A 233 87.98 98.93 -65.89
N GLN A 234 87.90 99.43 -67.14
CA GLN A 234 88.87 100.31 -67.86
C GLN A 234 90.19 99.60 -68.35
N VAL A 235 91.00 100.04 -69.34
CA VAL A 235 91.07 101.11 -70.39
C VAL A 235 92.18 100.66 -71.43
N ASN A 236 92.39 101.11 -72.69
CA ASN A 236 92.12 102.34 -73.45
C ASN A 236 91.94 102.10 -74.99
N GLU A 237 91.76 103.18 -75.77
CA GLU A 237 92.05 103.30 -77.23
C GLU A 237 93.56 103.61 -77.51
N PRO A 238 94.13 103.61 -78.76
CA PRO A 238 93.72 104.54 -79.84
C PRO A 238 93.70 104.02 -81.30
N SER A 239 92.72 104.49 -82.09
CA SER A 239 92.68 104.51 -83.58
C SER A 239 92.69 103.14 -84.33
N ARG A 240 91.80 102.85 -85.29
CA ARG A 240 91.01 103.70 -86.22
C ARG A 240 89.60 103.13 -86.50
N ILE A 241 88.68 104.08 -86.76
CA ILE A 241 87.46 104.12 -87.63
C ILE A 241 86.92 102.79 -88.23
N PRO A 242 85.58 102.53 -88.21
CA PRO A 242 85.02 101.17 -88.12
C PRO A 242 84.32 100.61 -89.39
N PRO A 243 83.94 99.31 -89.39
CA PRO A 243 82.98 98.71 -90.31
C PRO A 243 81.51 98.84 -89.84
N VAL A 244 80.56 98.60 -90.75
CA VAL A 244 79.10 98.75 -90.54
C VAL A 244 78.48 97.57 -89.75
N PRO A 245 77.53 97.79 -88.81
CA PRO A 245 76.87 96.73 -88.07
C PRO A 245 75.89 95.89 -88.92
N LYS A 246 75.87 94.59 -88.68
CA LYS A 246 74.98 93.59 -89.31
C LYS A 246 73.70 93.38 -88.48
N ILE A 247 72.65 92.81 -89.09
CA ILE A 247 71.38 92.51 -88.41
C ILE A 247 71.39 91.11 -87.82
N ASP A 248 71.06 91.00 -86.53
CA ASP A 248 70.94 89.73 -85.82
C ASP A 248 69.74 88.88 -86.24
N LEU A 249 70.00 87.59 -86.42
CA LEU A 249 69.00 86.54 -86.69
C LEU A 249 67.94 86.42 -85.57
N LEU A 250 66.79 85.84 -85.91
CA LEU A 250 65.80 85.33 -84.97
C LEU A 250 66.30 84.04 -84.32
N LYS A 251 66.39 84.04 -82.99
CA LYS A 251 66.63 82.84 -82.17
C LYS A 251 65.34 82.51 -81.42
N MET A 252 64.72 81.36 -81.70
CA MET A 252 63.54 80.92 -80.97
C MET A 252 63.88 80.31 -79.61
N LYS A 253 62.92 80.35 -78.69
CA LYS A 253 62.82 79.43 -77.55
C LYS A 253 61.60 78.53 -77.79
N ASN A 254 61.85 77.26 -78.12
CA ASN A 254 60.90 76.16 -78.21
C ASN A 254 59.53 76.45 -78.88
N ALA A 255 59.48 76.35 -80.22
CA ALA A 255 58.23 76.13 -80.95
C ALA A 255 58.26 74.73 -81.59
N GLU A 256 57.32 73.86 -81.22
CA GLU A 256 57.17 72.49 -81.76
C GLU A 256 56.40 72.43 -83.09
N ASP A 257 55.89 73.58 -83.57
CA ASP A 257 55.06 73.68 -84.76
C ASP A 257 55.93 73.88 -86.01
N PRO A 258 55.89 72.97 -87.01
CA PRO A 258 56.76 73.06 -88.18
C PRO A 258 56.47 74.29 -89.04
N ILE A 259 55.22 74.77 -89.10
CA ILE A 259 54.84 75.96 -89.90
C ILE A 259 55.50 77.21 -89.31
N VAL A 260 55.64 77.26 -87.98
CA VAL A 260 56.30 78.37 -87.27
C VAL A 260 57.83 78.27 -87.38
N GLN A 261 58.38 77.05 -87.45
CA GLN A 261 59.80 76.83 -87.75
C GLN A 261 60.16 77.31 -89.17
N ASP A 262 59.41 76.87 -90.19
CA ASP A 262 59.61 77.27 -91.59
C ASP A 262 59.55 78.80 -91.76
N LEU A 263 58.57 79.47 -91.13
CA LEU A 263 58.44 80.92 -91.21
C LEU A 263 59.66 81.66 -90.60
N VAL A 264 60.21 81.16 -89.49
CA VAL A 264 61.41 81.74 -88.87
C VAL A 264 62.67 81.43 -89.69
N HIS A 265 62.75 80.27 -90.35
CA HIS A 265 63.81 79.97 -91.31
C HIS A 265 63.78 80.96 -92.50
N ILE A 266 62.64 81.15 -93.15
CA ILE A 266 62.47 82.09 -94.27
C ILE A 266 62.87 83.53 -93.89
N VAL A 267 62.49 84.00 -92.70
CA VAL A 267 62.88 85.34 -92.23
C VAL A 267 64.39 85.41 -91.90
N ASN A 268 64.98 84.34 -91.38
CA ASN A 268 66.42 84.27 -91.14
C ASN A 268 67.24 84.23 -92.44
N ASP A 269 66.79 83.51 -93.46
CA ASP A 269 67.45 83.45 -94.76
C ASP A 269 67.35 84.80 -95.51
N LEU A 270 66.23 85.52 -95.37
CA LEU A 270 66.12 86.90 -95.86
C LEU A 270 67.12 87.83 -95.13
N ILE A 271 67.35 87.60 -93.83
CA ILE A 271 68.35 88.35 -93.05
C ILE A 271 69.78 87.98 -93.46
N THR A 272 70.10 86.72 -93.79
CA THR A 272 71.47 86.36 -94.25
C THR A 272 71.79 86.95 -95.62
N VAL A 273 70.84 86.93 -96.57
CA VAL A 273 70.99 87.57 -97.89
C VAL A 273 71.21 89.08 -97.76
N ILE A 274 70.39 89.78 -96.98
CA ILE A 274 70.52 91.25 -96.81
C ILE A 274 71.83 91.62 -96.07
N ASN A 275 72.30 90.77 -95.16
CA ASN A 275 73.63 90.87 -94.51
C ASN A 275 74.82 90.57 -95.45
N ALA A 276 74.59 89.98 -96.62
CA ALA A 276 75.61 89.72 -97.63
C ALA A 276 75.72 90.89 -98.64
N ASP A 277 74.58 91.40 -99.11
CA ASP A 277 74.50 92.55 -100.04
C ASP A 277 74.83 93.91 -99.39
N ASN A 278 75.08 93.96 -98.07
CA ASN A 278 75.25 95.19 -97.28
C ASN A 278 74.08 96.19 -97.41
N ALA A 279 72.88 95.72 -97.76
CA ALA A 279 71.72 96.56 -98.05
C ALA A 279 70.99 97.11 -96.80
N GLN A 280 71.56 96.92 -95.59
CA GLN A 280 71.04 97.30 -94.27
C GLN A 280 70.31 98.65 -94.23
N ALA A 281 70.92 99.69 -94.80
CA ALA A 281 70.42 101.06 -94.75
C ALA A 281 69.07 101.27 -95.49
N ARG A 282 68.64 100.33 -96.34
CA ARG A 282 67.36 100.39 -97.05
C ARG A 282 66.27 99.50 -96.45
N TYR A 283 66.64 98.36 -95.86
CA TYR A 283 65.67 97.31 -95.49
C TYR A 283 65.65 96.90 -94.00
N GLY A 284 66.55 97.44 -93.18
CA GLY A 284 66.65 97.06 -91.76
C GLY A 284 65.38 97.34 -90.94
N SER A 285 64.76 98.50 -91.10
CA SER A 285 63.56 98.89 -90.34
C SER A 285 62.33 98.04 -90.68
N THR A 286 62.21 97.56 -91.93
CA THR A 286 61.19 96.58 -92.34
C THR A 286 61.42 95.21 -91.74
N ILE A 287 62.68 94.75 -91.65
CA ILE A 287 63.03 93.48 -90.98
C ILE A 287 62.68 93.53 -89.49
N THR A 288 62.99 94.61 -88.78
CA THR A 288 62.66 94.74 -87.35
C THR A 288 61.16 94.66 -87.10
N LYS A 289 60.34 95.29 -87.96
CA LYS A 289 58.87 95.18 -87.88
C LYS A 289 58.36 93.77 -88.18
N ALA A 290 58.96 93.04 -89.11
CA ALA A 290 58.64 91.63 -89.35
C ALA A 290 59.00 90.75 -88.13
N LYS A 291 60.18 90.97 -87.54
CA LYS A 291 60.66 90.29 -86.33
C LYS A 291 59.71 90.47 -85.13
N GLU A 292 59.21 91.68 -84.96
CA GLU A 292 58.22 92.02 -83.92
C GLU A 292 56.81 91.45 -84.23
N GLY A 293 56.40 91.45 -85.49
CA GLY A 293 55.13 90.85 -85.94
C GLY A 293 55.06 89.34 -85.68
N VAL A 294 56.11 88.59 -86.04
CA VAL A 294 56.18 87.13 -85.83
C VAL A 294 56.10 86.76 -84.35
N ASN A 295 56.82 87.48 -83.47
CA ASN A 295 56.77 87.26 -82.03
C ASN A 295 55.37 87.50 -81.44
N ASN A 296 54.64 88.51 -81.94
CA ASN A 296 53.27 88.80 -81.51
C ASN A 296 52.25 87.74 -81.97
N VAL A 297 52.51 87.02 -83.06
CA VAL A 297 51.69 85.88 -83.50
C VAL A 297 51.97 84.65 -82.63
N LEU A 298 53.25 84.34 -82.38
CA LEU A 298 53.70 83.28 -81.47
C LEU A 298 53.01 83.35 -80.09
N ALA A 299 53.08 84.51 -79.43
CA ALA A 299 52.48 84.72 -78.11
C ALA A 299 50.95 84.51 -78.09
N LYS A 300 50.24 84.85 -79.18
CA LYS A 300 48.79 84.61 -79.31
C LYS A 300 48.46 83.13 -79.49
N ILE A 301 49.28 82.39 -80.21
CA ILE A 301 49.10 80.94 -80.41
C ILE A 301 49.27 80.19 -79.08
N GLU A 302 50.25 80.56 -78.25
CA GLU A 302 50.41 79.95 -76.92
C GLU A 302 49.24 80.27 -75.97
N GLY A 303 48.71 81.49 -76.01
CA GLY A 303 47.46 81.86 -75.31
C GLY A 303 46.30 80.95 -75.69
N VAL A 304 45.97 80.86 -76.99
CA VAL A 304 44.88 80.01 -77.47
C VAL A 304 45.12 78.52 -77.13
N LYS A 305 46.36 78.03 -77.23
CA LYS A 305 46.73 76.64 -76.89
C LYS A 305 46.59 76.34 -75.39
N THR A 306 46.78 77.32 -74.51
CA THR A 306 46.63 77.15 -73.05
C THR A 306 45.17 77.29 -72.60
N ASP A 307 44.43 78.25 -73.14
CA ASP A 307 42.98 78.39 -72.89
C ASP A 307 42.18 77.17 -73.37
N ALA A 308 42.47 76.65 -74.57
CA ALA A 308 41.84 75.45 -75.10
C ALA A 308 42.08 74.22 -74.20
N LYS A 309 43.32 74.03 -73.70
CA LYS A 309 43.64 72.97 -72.74
C LYS A 309 42.89 73.13 -71.42
N LYS A 310 42.77 74.35 -70.91
CA LYS A 310 42.04 74.66 -69.66
C LYS A 310 40.54 74.39 -69.80
N SER A 311 39.94 74.77 -70.94
CA SER A 311 38.54 74.46 -71.26
C SER A 311 38.30 72.95 -71.31
N ALA A 312 39.10 72.21 -72.09
CA ALA A 312 38.95 70.76 -72.24
C ALA A 312 39.13 70.02 -70.89
N ALA A 313 40.10 70.44 -70.06
CA ALA A 313 40.28 69.86 -68.74
C ALA A 313 39.06 70.07 -67.83
N SER A 314 38.40 71.23 -67.90
CA SER A 314 37.20 71.50 -67.11
C SER A 314 35.99 70.66 -67.54
N GLU A 315 35.82 70.41 -68.84
CA GLU A 315 34.72 69.59 -69.39
C GLU A 315 34.92 68.10 -69.08
N VAL A 316 36.16 67.61 -69.10
CA VAL A 316 36.48 66.24 -68.65
C VAL A 316 36.20 66.09 -67.16
N ALA A 317 36.59 67.07 -66.33
CA ALA A 317 36.34 67.03 -64.89
C ALA A 317 34.84 67.03 -64.56
N SER A 318 34.01 67.84 -65.23
CA SER A 318 32.55 67.81 -65.01
C SER A 318 31.93 66.47 -65.41
N LYS A 319 32.36 65.89 -66.54
CA LYS A 319 31.84 64.60 -67.01
C LYS A 319 32.22 63.44 -66.10
N VAL A 320 33.42 63.43 -65.51
CA VAL A 320 33.81 62.42 -64.50
C VAL A 320 32.87 62.46 -63.30
N VAL A 321 32.58 63.66 -62.76
CA VAL A 321 31.65 63.83 -61.62
C VAL A 321 30.21 63.43 -61.96
N GLU A 322 29.78 63.58 -63.22
CA GLU A 322 28.48 63.07 -63.69
C GLU A 322 28.47 61.54 -63.79
N PHE A 323 29.54 60.91 -64.28
CA PHE A 323 29.67 59.46 -64.33
C PHE A 323 29.74 58.81 -62.94
N GLU A 324 30.46 59.40 -61.99
CA GLU A 324 30.50 58.94 -60.60
C GLU A 324 29.10 58.96 -59.97
N LYS A 325 28.38 60.09 -60.09
CA LYS A 325 26.99 60.20 -59.61
C LYS A 325 26.02 59.22 -60.29
N ALA A 326 26.24 58.90 -61.56
CA ALA A 326 25.44 57.91 -62.27
C ALA A 326 25.74 56.48 -61.77
N ALA A 327 27.02 56.16 -61.50
CA ALA A 327 27.43 54.88 -60.94
C ALA A 327 26.85 54.66 -59.53
N ASP A 328 26.98 55.65 -58.63
CA ASP A 328 26.41 55.60 -57.27
C ASP A 328 24.88 55.42 -57.29
N GLN A 329 24.20 56.06 -58.24
CA GLN A 329 22.76 55.89 -58.45
C GLN A 329 22.37 54.51 -59.01
N MET A 330 23.26 53.83 -59.74
CA MET A 330 23.02 52.44 -60.17
C MET A 330 23.29 51.47 -59.03
N VAL A 331 24.41 51.60 -58.31
CA VAL A 331 24.75 50.76 -57.14
C VAL A 331 23.63 50.82 -56.10
N SER A 332 23.23 52.03 -55.67
CA SER A 332 22.18 52.21 -54.67
C SER A 332 20.76 51.81 -55.13
N ARG A 333 20.54 51.56 -56.42
CA ARG A 333 19.32 50.90 -56.93
C ARG A 333 19.44 49.37 -56.84
N VAL A 334 20.58 48.81 -57.25
CA VAL A 334 20.84 47.37 -57.17
C VAL A 334 20.78 46.89 -55.71
N GLU A 335 21.43 47.61 -54.78
CA GLU A 335 21.37 47.33 -53.34
C GLU A 335 19.93 47.32 -52.81
N LYS A 336 19.10 48.32 -53.18
CA LYS A 336 17.70 48.37 -52.75
C LYS A 336 16.85 47.24 -53.31
N VAL A 337 17.11 46.82 -54.56
CA VAL A 337 16.45 45.65 -55.15
C VAL A 337 16.89 44.36 -54.45
N MET A 338 18.18 44.19 -54.16
CA MET A 338 18.69 43.04 -53.43
C MET A 338 18.15 42.95 -52.01
N VAL A 339 18.14 44.05 -51.25
CA VAL A 339 17.58 44.08 -49.88
C VAL A 339 16.08 43.79 -49.89
N ASN A 340 15.31 44.34 -50.83
CA ASN A 340 13.89 44.02 -50.97
C ASN A 340 13.67 42.54 -51.32
N GLN A 341 14.49 41.96 -52.21
CA GLN A 341 14.40 40.55 -52.58
C GLN A 341 14.79 39.61 -51.43
N GLU A 342 15.79 39.98 -50.63
CA GLU A 342 16.18 39.26 -49.41
C GLU A 342 15.06 39.29 -48.35
N ILE A 343 14.40 40.44 -48.16
CA ILE A 343 13.23 40.56 -47.27
C ILE A 343 12.08 39.66 -47.74
N VAL A 344 11.78 39.63 -49.05
CA VAL A 344 10.72 38.76 -49.61
C VAL A 344 11.07 37.29 -49.43
N TRP A 345 12.26 36.84 -49.85
CA TRP A 345 12.68 35.44 -49.67
C TRP A 345 12.72 35.02 -48.21
N ARG A 346 13.08 35.94 -47.31
CA ARG A 346 13.05 35.69 -45.87
C ARG A 346 11.63 35.50 -45.35
N GLN A 347 10.67 36.32 -45.79
CA GLN A 347 9.25 36.18 -45.43
C GLN A 347 8.65 34.88 -45.99
N GLU A 348 8.97 34.52 -47.24
CA GLU A 348 8.57 33.24 -47.85
C GLU A 348 9.15 32.04 -47.09
N PHE A 349 10.43 32.11 -46.71
CA PHE A 349 11.10 31.07 -45.92
C PHE A 349 10.54 30.96 -44.49
N GLU A 350 10.31 32.08 -43.80
CA GLU A 350 9.72 32.09 -42.46
C GLU A 350 8.28 31.53 -42.50
N GLN A 351 7.46 31.87 -43.50
CA GLN A 351 6.11 31.30 -43.69
C GLN A 351 6.10 29.79 -44.00
N GLU A 352 6.96 29.30 -44.91
CA GLU A 352 6.98 27.87 -45.22
C GLU A 352 7.62 27.05 -44.07
N MET A 353 8.54 27.63 -43.30
CA MET A 353 9.02 27.03 -42.04
C MET A 353 7.91 26.95 -40.98
N GLU A 354 7.11 27.99 -40.78
CA GLU A 354 5.92 27.95 -39.90
C GLU A 354 4.92 26.88 -40.37
N ARG A 355 4.68 26.78 -41.69
CA ARG A 355 3.77 25.79 -42.28
C ARG A 355 4.26 24.36 -42.08
N ILE A 356 5.54 24.10 -42.30
CA ILE A 356 6.18 22.82 -42.03
C ILE A 356 6.10 22.49 -40.53
N GLN A 357 6.40 23.45 -39.65
CA GLN A 357 6.33 23.28 -38.21
C GLN A 357 4.88 22.98 -37.73
N ALA A 358 3.88 23.65 -38.31
CA ALA A 358 2.47 23.39 -38.04
C ALA A 358 2.08 21.96 -38.43
N ALA A 359 2.45 21.51 -39.64
CA ALA A 359 2.17 20.15 -40.11
C ALA A 359 2.89 19.06 -39.27
N TYR A 360 4.12 19.33 -38.81
CA TYR A 360 4.82 18.44 -37.87
C TYR A 360 4.16 18.42 -36.49
N ASN A 361 3.74 19.57 -35.96
CA ASN A 361 3.03 19.66 -34.68
C ASN A 361 1.68 18.93 -34.71
N GLU A 362 0.90 19.10 -35.79
CA GLU A 362 -0.36 18.37 -36.01
C GLU A 362 -0.11 16.85 -36.08
N LYS A 363 0.91 16.41 -36.83
CA LYS A 363 1.29 15.00 -36.92
C LYS A 363 1.74 14.43 -35.57
N ILE A 364 2.48 15.19 -34.76
CA ILE A 364 2.87 14.81 -33.39
C ILE A 364 1.62 14.68 -32.50
N LYS A 365 0.68 15.64 -32.58
CA LYS A 365 -0.58 15.60 -31.82
C LYS A 365 -1.43 14.38 -32.19
N LEU A 366 -1.59 14.08 -33.48
CA LEU A 366 -2.32 12.89 -33.96
C LEU A 366 -1.65 11.57 -33.53
N LEU A 367 -0.32 11.53 -33.46
CA LEU A 367 0.40 10.38 -32.92
C LEU A 367 0.19 10.24 -31.40
N GLN A 368 0.26 11.34 -30.64
CA GLN A 368 -0.02 11.35 -29.20
C GLN A 368 -1.46 10.92 -28.88
N GLU A 369 -2.46 11.43 -29.61
CA GLU A 369 -3.87 11.03 -29.46
C GLU A 369 -4.08 9.55 -29.80
N ARG A 370 -3.34 9.01 -30.78
CA ARG A 370 -3.39 7.58 -31.13
C ARG A 370 -2.72 6.70 -30.08
N GLU A 371 -1.57 7.12 -29.53
CA GLU A 371 -0.91 6.41 -28.43
C GLU A 371 -1.73 6.45 -27.13
N GLN A 372 -2.40 7.57 -26.84
CA GLN A 372 -3.32 7.71 -25.71
C GLN A 372 -4.49 6.73 -25.82
N LYS A 373 -5.22 6.71 -26.94
CA LYS A 373 -6.32 5.76 -27.17
C LYS A 373 -5.87 4.31 -27.05
N LEU A 374 -4.73 3.97 -27.63
CA LEU A 374 -4.19 2.61 -27.59
C LEU A 374 -3.68 2.23 -26.18
N ALA A 375 -3.27 3.21 -25.37
CA ALA A 375 -2.97 3.02 -23.94
C ALA A 375 -4.26 2.86 -23.11
N GLU A 376 -5.32 3.61 -23.37
CA GLU A 376 -6.63 3.48 -22.74
C GLU A 376 -7.28 2.12 -23.03
N GLU A 377 -7.25 1.65 -24.28
CA GLU A 377 -7.71 0.31 -24.68
C GLU A 377 -6.94 -0.80 -23.95
N ARG A 378 -5.61 -0.69 -23.85
CA ARG A 378 -4.77 -1.61 -23.07
C ARG A 378 -5.10 -1.56 -21.58
N LEU A 379 -5.30 -0.37 -21.01
CA LEU A 379 -5.64 -0.18 -19.60
C LEU A 379 -7.02 -0.79 -19.29
N ASN A 380 -8.03 -0.51 -20.11
CA ASN A 380 -9.36 -1.11 -19.99
C ASN A 380 -9.33 -2.64 -20.11
N THR A 381 -8.52 -3.18 -21.03
CA THR A 381 -8.30 -4.64 -21.14
C THR A 381 -7.68 -5.21 -19.86
N GLN A 382 -6.62 -4.59 -19.33
CA GLN A 382 -5.98 -5.02 -18.08
C GLN A 382 -6.91 -4.89 -16.87
N LEU A 383 -7.72 -3.84 -16.80
CA LEU A 383 -8.73 -3.65 -15.76
C LEU A 383 -9.83 -4.71 -15.84
N MET A 384 -10.27 -5.11 -17.05
CA MET A 384 -11.18 -6.26 -17.20
C MET A 384 -10.53 -7.59 -16.77
N GLU A 385 -9.28 -7.86 -17.15
CA GLU A 385 -8.56 -9.06 -16.71
C GLU A 385 -8.37 -9.12 -15.19
N GLN A 386 -8.04 -7.98 -14.56
CA GLN A 386 -7.97 -7.85 -13.11
C GLN A 386 -9.34 -8.02 -12.46
N ALA A 387 -10.40 -7.40 -12.97
CA ALA A 387 -11.76 -7.56 -12.45
C ALA A 387 -12.26 -9.01 -12.55
N VAL A 388 -11.97 -9.71 -13.66
CA VAL A 388 -12.26 -11.16 -13.81
C VAL A 388 -11.43 -11.99 -12.83
N THR A 389 -10.17 -11.64 -12.60
CA THR A 389 -9.29 -12.33 -11.64
C THR A 389 -9.75 -12.14 -10.21
N LEU A 390 -10.07 -10.91 -9.80
CA LEU A 390 -10.64 -10.57 -8.49
C LEU A 390 -11.99 -11.25 -8.28
N LYS A 391 -12.87 -11.25 -9.30
CA LYS A 391 -14.16 -11.96 -9.23
C LYS A 391 -13.99 -13.47 -9.07
N ARG A 392 -12.97 -14.08 -9.70
CA ARG A 392 -12.61 -15.50 -9.51
C ARG A 392 -12.05 -15.77 -8.11
N GLN A 393 -11.19 -14.89 -7.59
CA GLN A 393 -10.68 -14.98 -6.22
C GLN A 393 -11.81 -14.86 -5.21
N PHE A 394 -12.60 -13.78 -5.25
CA PHE A 394 -13.78 -13.58 -4.39
C PHE A 394 -14.75 -14.78 -4.44
N THR A 395 -15.03 -15.34 -5.62
CA THR A 395 -15.89 -16.54 -5.73
C THR A 395 -15.28 -17.77 -5.05
N LYS A 396 -13.96 -17.94 -5.12
CA LYS A 396 -13.22 -19.02 -4.44
C LYS A 396 -13.20 -18.80 -2.93
N ASP A 397 -12.99 -17.57 -2.47
CA ASP A 397 -12.85 -17.21 -1.07
C ASP A 397 -14.22 -17.28 -0.36
N VAL A 398 -15.29 -16.80 -1.01
CA VAL A 398 -16.68 -17.03 -0.57
C VAL A 398 -17.00 -18.52 -0.52
N LYS A 399 -16.56 -19.34 -1.49
CA LYS A 399 -16.75 -20.79 -1.42
C LYS A 399 -16.03 -21.40 -0.21
N ALA A 400 -14.77 -21.03 0.02
CA ALA A 400 -13.98 -21.51 1.15
C ALA A 400 -14.59 -21.08 2.51
N GLN A 401 -15.12 -19.86 2.60
CA GLN A 401 -15.83 -19.38 3.79
C GLN A 401 -17.16 -20.12 4.01
N ILE A 402 -17.92 -20.42 2.94
CA ILE A 402 -19.13 -21.25 3.03
C ILE A 402 -18.80 -22.69 3.43
N GLU A 403 -17.69 -23.26 2.96
CA GLU A 403 -17.23 -24.59 3.36
C GLU A 403 -16.76 -24.61 4.83
N GLY A 404 -16.00 -23.61 5.28
CA GLY A 404 -15.65 -23.44 6.70
C GLY A 404 -16.86 -23.20 7.61
N GLU A 405 -17.87 -22.43 7.16
CA GLU A 405 -19.13 -22.29 7.89
C GLU A 405 -19.94 -23.60 7.94
N ARG A 406 -19.92 -24.41 6.87
CA ARG A 406 -20.56 -25.73 6.86
C ARG A 406 -19.86 -26.68 7.83
N GLU A 407 -18.52 -26.71 7.83
CA GLU A 407 -17.74 -27.50 8.79
C GLU A 407 -17.97 -27.03 10.22
N GLY A 408 -18.00 -25.73 10.49
CA GLY A 408 -18.32 -25.17 11.81
C GLY A 408 -19.75 -25.45 12.28
N ARG A 409 -20.74 -25.48 11.36
CA ARG A 409 -22.13 -25.89 11.66
C ARG A 409 -22.22 -27.41 11.89
N LEU A 410 -21.47 -28.22 11.14
CA LEU A 410 -21.39 -29.68 11.33
C LEU A 410 -20.67 -30.06 12.63
N ALA A 411 -19.65 -29.30 13.04
CA ALA A 411 -19.03 -29.43 14.36
C ALA A 411 -20.07 -29.17 15.47
N LYS A 412 -20.74 -28.01 15.44
CA LYS A 412 -21.81 -27.68 16.40
C LYS A 412 -22.93 -28.73 16.46
N LEU A 413 -23.29 -29.36 15.33
CA LEU A 413 -24.28 -30.45 15.33
C LEU A 413 -23.75 -31.74 15.97
N ARG A 414 -22.45 -32.06 15.82
CA ARG A 414 -21.80 -33.17 16.54
C ARG A 414 -21.69 -32.87 18.03
N ASP A 415 -21.33 -31.65 18.41
CA ASP A 415 -21.24 -31.20 19.80
C ASP A 415 -22.63 -31.27 20.47
N LEU A 416 -23.69 -30.85 19.76
CA LEU A 416 -25.07 -30.95 20.24
C LEU A 416 -25.51 -32.42 20.37
N SER A 417 -25.17 -33.29 19.41
CA SER A 417 -25.46 -34.73 19.47
C SER A 417 -24.71 -35.42 20.63
N ALA A 418 -23.46 -35.03 20.91
CA ALA A 418 -22.72 -35.50 22.07
C ALA A 418 -23.31 -34.99 23.39
N ALA A 419 -23.78 -33.74 23.44
CA ALA A 419 -24.48 -33.18 24.59
C ALA A 419 -25.81 -33.91 24.86
N VAL A 420 -26.59 -34.22 23.82
CA VAL A 420 -27.81 -35.04 23.92
C VAL A 420 -27.48 -36.45 24.42
N SER A 421 -26.48 -37.14 23.85
CA SER A 421 -26.08 -38.47 24.32
C SER A 421 -25.56 -38.48 25.77
N ASN A 422 -24.99 -37.38 26.24
CA ASN A 422 -24.60 -37.23 27.64
C ASN A 422 -25.81 -36.93 28.54
N LEU A 423 -26.84 -36.23 28.05
CA LEU A 423 -28.11 -36.04 28.77
C LEU A 423 -28.92 -37.34 28.86
N GLU A 424 -28.95 -38.15 27.79
CA GLU A 424 -29.56 -39.50 27.78
C GLU A 424 -28.91 -40.38 28.86
N LYS A 425 -27.57 -40.50 28.86
CA LYS A 425 -26.83 -41.26 29.88
C LYS A 425 -27.03 -40.74 31.30
N LEU A 426 -27.21 -39.43 31.48
CA LEU A 426 -27.55 -38.85 32.77
C LEU A 426 -28.99 -39.18 33.17
N ALA A 427 -29.95 -39.17 32.25
CA ALA A 427 -31.34 -39.56 32.51
C ALA A 427 -31.44 -41.05 32.90
N ASP A 428 -30.78 -41.95 32.17
CA ASP A 428 -30.69 -43.38 32.51
C ASP A 428 -30.04 -43.59 33.90
N GLY A 429 -28.98 -42.83 34.19
CA GLY A 429 -28.31 -42.81 35.49
C GLY A 429 -29.14 -42.21 36.63
N TRP A 430 -30.17 -41.41 36.34
CA TRP A 430 -31.14 -40.93 37.33
C TRP A 430 -32.32 -41.89 37.49
N ASN A 431 -32.83 -42.47 36.40
CA ASN A 431 -33.91 -43.46 36.42
C ASN A 431 -33.54 -44.65 37.34
N SER A 432 -32.35 -45.24 37.14
CA SER A 432 -31.86 -46.33 37.99
C SER A 432 -31.72 -45.99 39.48
N VAL A 433 -31.37 -44.74 39.83
CA VAL A 433 -31.34 -44.25 41.21
C VAL A 433 -32.76 -44.10 41.77
N VAL A 434 -33.71 -43.61 40.97
CA VAL A 434 -35.13 -43.50 41.35
C VAL A 434 -35.78 -44.87 41.53
N ASP A 435 -35.54 -45.81 40.61
CA ASP A 435 -36.07 -47.19 40.67
C ASP A 435 -35.56 -47.93 41.92
N THR A 436 -34.27 -47.75 42.26
CA THR A 436 -33.69 -48.37 43.45
C THR A 436 -34.22 -47.73 44.73
N ASN A 437 -34.40 -46.40 44.75
CA ASN A 437 -35.04 -45.71 45.89
C ASN A 437 -36.49 -46.17 46.08
N LEU A 438 -37.25 -46.34 44.99
CA LEU A 438 -38.62 -46.85 45.00
C LEU A 438 -38.67 -48.30 45.54
N LYS A 439 -37.74 -49.18 45.12
CA LYS A 439 -37.60 -50.53 45.70
C LYS A 439 -37.35 -50.48 47.21
N THR A 440 -36.42 -49.63 47.67
CA THR A 440 -36.14 -49.49 49.12
C THR A 440 -37.35 -48.95 49.91
N GLN A 441 -38.13 -48.03 49.34
CA GLN A 441 -39.38 -47.55 49.94
C GLN A 441 -40.45 -48.65 50.01
N GLN A 442 -40.63 -49.41 48.93
CA GLN A 442 -41.57 -50.55 48.89
C GLN A 442 -41.19 -51.63 49.90
N LEU A 443 -39.89 -51.93 50.04
CA LEU A 443 -39.36 -52.87 51.03
C LEU A 443 -39.67 -52.41 52.47
N HIS A 444 -39.48 -51.12 52.78
CA HIS A 444 -39.86 -50.56 54.08
C HIS A 444 -41.36 -50.68 54.36
N VAL A 445 -42.21 -50.31 53.40
CA VAL A 445 -43.67 -50.42 53.54
C VAL A 445 -44.12 -51.88 53.71
N ALA A 446 -43.47 -52.83 53.05
CA ALA A 446 -43.76 -54.25 53.21
C ALA A 446 -43.38 -54.79 54.62
N VAL A 447 -42.22 -54.39 55.16
CA VAL A 447 -41.82 -54.74 56.53
C VAL A 447 -42.78 -54.13 57.55
N GLU A 448 -43.17 -52.86 57.37
CA GLU A 448 -44.13 -52.17 58.23
C GLU A 448 -45.54 -52.79 58.13
N ALA A 449 -45.96 -53.26 56.95
CA ALA A 449 -47.23 -53.96 56.77
C ALA A 449 -47.26 -55.31 57.53
N VAL A 450 -46.18 -56.10 57.47
CA VAL A 450 -46.06 -57.32 58.30
C VAL A 450 -46.10 -56.94 59.78
N ARG A 451 -45.29 -55.98 60.22
CA ARG A 451 -45.23 -55.53 61.62
C ARG A 451 -46.59 -55.07 62.15
N ALA A 452 -47.33 -54.27 61.37
CA ALA A 452 -48.67 -53.81 61.72
C ALA A 452 -49.71 -54.93 61.79
N SER A 453 -49.58 -55.99 60.97
CA SER A 453 -50.43 -57.19 61.02
C SER A 453 -50.23 -57.96 62.34
N LEU A 454 -48.98 -58.02 62.82
CA LEU A 454 -48.60 -58.64 64.10
C LEU A 454 -49.03 -57.82 65.32
N GLU A 455 -48.83 -56.50 65.30
CA GLU A 455 -49.04 -55.63 66.48
C GLU A 455 -50.53 -55.29 66.74
N ASN A 456 -51.38 -55.21 65.71
CA ASN A 456 -52.78 -54.73 65.85
C ASN A 456 -53.82 -55.79 66.23
N THR A 457 -53.46 -57.07 66.43
CA THR A 457 -54.46 -58.15 66.50
C THR A 457 -54.58 -58.80 67.90
N GLN A 458 -55.81 -58.83 68.45
CA GLN A 458 -56.11 -59.47 69.74
C GLN A 458 -55.98 -61.01 69.75
N HIS A 459 -55.87 -61.64 68.58
CA HIS A 459 -55.74 -63.09 68.39
C HIS A 459 -54.71 -63.38 67.30
N SER A 460 -54.00 -64.50 67.40
CA SER A 460 -53.12 -65.00 66.34
C SER A 460 -53.84 -65.10 64.97
N LYS A 461 -53.21 -64.56 63.91
CA LYS A 461 -53.66 -64.65 62.51
C LYS A 461 -52.50 -65.05 61.59
N PRO A 462 -52.73 -65.87 60.55
CA PRO A 462 -51.74 -66.11 59.50
C PRO A 462 -51.43 -64.82 58.72
N PHE A 463 -50.15 -64.55 58.45
CA PHE A 463 -49.64 -63.36 57.72
C PHE A 463 -48.93 -63.77 56.41
N VAL A 464 -49.42 -64.84 55.78
CA VAL A 464 -48.80 -65.46 54.60
C VAL A 464 -48.76 -64.50 53.40
N SER A 465 -49.83 -63.74 53.20
CA SER A 465 -49.97 -62.75 52.12
C SER A 465 -48.91 -61.65 52.20
N GLU A 466 -48.71 -61.12 53.40
CA GLU A 466 -47.78 -60.02 53.69
C GLU A 466 -46.32 -60.51 53.55
N LEU A 467 -46.03 -61.74 53.98
CA LEU A 467 -44.72 -62.37 53.82
C LEU A 467 -44.41 -62.73 52.34
N VAL A 468 -45.42 -63.12 51.56
CA VAL A 468 -45.26 -63.30 50.10
C VAL A 468 -44.98 -61.98 49.40
N ALA A 469 -45.74 -60.92 49.70
CA ALA A 469 -45.49 -59.59 49.14
C ALA A 469 -44.09 -59.06 49.49
N LEU A 470 -43.64 -59.27 50.74
CA LEU A 470 -42.27 -58.94 51.17
C LEU A 470 -41.21 -59.71 50.35
N LYS A 471 -41.45 -61.00 50.07
CA LYS A 471 -40.54 -61.82 49.26
C LYS A 471 -40.54 -61.46 47.78
N GLU A 472 -41.67 -61.05 47.21
CA GLU A 472 -41.74 -60.57 45.81
C GLU A 472 -40.97 -59.25 45.63
N ILE A 473 -41.08 -58.32 46.58
CA ILE A 473 -40.35 -57.05 46.57
C ILE A 473 -38.84 -57.27 46.77
N ALA A 474 -38.45 -58.26 47.58
CA ALA A 474 -37.07 -58.55 47.93
C ALA A 474 -36.42 -59.69 47.09
N ALA A 475 -37.00 -60.09 45.97
CA ALA A 475 -36.60 -61.29 45.21
C ALA A 475 -35.15 -61.30 44.67
N GLU A 476 -34.45 -60.16 44.72
CA GLU A 476 -33.05 -59.98 44.29
C GLU A 476 -32.07 -59.84 45.47
N ASP A 477 -32.54 -59.82 46.72
CA ASP A 477 -31.74 -59.59 47.92
C ASP A 477 -31.43 -60.91 48.69
N PRO A 478 -30.16 -61.35 48.73
CA PRO A 478 -29.79 -62.61 49.37
C PRO A 478 -29.82 -62.56 50.92
N VAL A 479 -29.80 -61.37 51.52
CA VAL A 479 -29.91 -61.19 52.99
C VAL A 479 -31.37 -61.30 53.40
N VAL A 480 -32.27 -60.67 52.65
CA VAL A 480 -33.71 -60.71 52.94
C VAL A 480 -34.30 -62.09 52.66
N ASP A 481 -33.93 -62.78 51.58
CA ASP A 481 -34.41 -64.14 51.34
C ASP A 481 -33.94 -65.12 52.44
N ALA A 482 -32.69 -64.99 52.90
CA ALA A 482 -32.18 -65.77 54.02
C ALA A 482 -32.91 -65.47 55.34
N ALA A 483 -33.24 -64.20 55.61
CA ALA A 483 -34.02 -63.82 56.78
C ALA A 483 -35.45 -64.38 56.72
N VAL A 484 -36.14 -64.27 55.58
CA VAL A 484 -37.48 -64.86 55.39
C VAL A 484 -37.43 -66.39 55.51
N ALA A 485 -36.41 -67.05 54.96
CA ALA A 485 -36.21 -68.50 55.06
C ALA A 485 -35.90 -68.99 56.49
N SER A 486 -35.45 -68.10 57.39
CA SER A 486 -35.22 -68.43 58.80
C SER A 486 -36.52 -68.53 59.61
N ILE A 487 -37.62 -67.95 59.12
CA ILE A 487 -38.90 -67.92 59.85
C ILE A 487 -39.56 -69.30 59.84
N ASN A 488 -39.86 -69.82 61.03
CA ASN A 488 -40.50 -71.12 61.22
C ASN A 488 -41.85 -71.21 60.44
N PRO A 489 -42.05 -72.21 59.55
CA PRO A 489 -43.28 -72.34 58.78
C PRO A 489 -44.58 -72.40 59.59
N SER A 490 -44.51 -72.87 60.84
CA SER A 490 -45.69 -72.88 61.72
C SER A 490 -46.10 -71.48 62.21
N ALA A 491 -45.21 -70.49 62.20
CA ALA A 491 -45.44 -69.14 62.68
C ALA A 491 -46.30 -68.32 61.70
N TYR A 492 -45.92 -68.25 60.41
CA TYR A 492 -46.71 -67.49 59.43
C TYR A 492 -47.99 -68.22 58.97
N GLN A 493 -48.05 -69.55 59.03
CA GLN A 493 -49.25 -70.33 58.65
C GLN A 493 -50.35 -70.37 59.72
N ARG A 494 -50.01 -70.23 61.01
CA ARG A 494 -50.99 -70.22 62.11
C ARG A 494 -51.16 -68.85 62.76
N GLY A 495 -50.23 -67.94 62.48
CA GLY A 495 -50.02 -66.73 63.27
C GLY A 495 -49.14 -66.99 64.49
N ILE A 496 -48.55 -65.92 64.99
CA ILE A 496 -47.90 -65.89 66.30
C ILE A 496 -48.88 -65.33 67.35
N ALA A 497 -48.71 -65.71 68.61
CA ALA A 497 -49.51 -65.18 69.71
C ALA A 497 -49.21 -63.68 69.93
N SER A 498 -50.24 -62.88 70.19
CA SER A 498 -50.06 -61.46 70.54
C SER A 498 -49.45 -61.31 71.94
N PRO A 499 -48.82 -60.17 72.28
CA PRO A 499 -48.28 -59.95 73.63
C PRO A 499 -49.32 -60.12 74.73
N SER A 500 -50.56 -59.67 74.52
CA SER A 500 -51.68 -59.87 75.44
C SER A 500 -52.11 -61.34 75.57
N GLU A 501 -52.13 -62.10 74.47
CA GLU A 501 -52.39 -63.54 74.50
C GLU A 501 -51.27 -64.30 75.25
N LEU A 502 -50.00 -63.91 75.06
CA LEU A 502 -48.86 -64.43 75.81
C LEU A 502 -48.94 -64.11 77.29
N ILE A 503 -49.30 -62.89 77.68
CA ILE A 503 -49.51 -62.48 79.09
C ILE A 503 -50.62 -63.30 79.74
N ASP A 504 -51.80 -63.43 79.11
CA ASP A 504 -52.92 -64.16 79.71
C ASP A 504 -52.70 -65.67 79.70
N ARG A 505 -51.92 -66.22 78.74
CA ARG A 505 -51.45 -67.60 78.82
C ARG A 505 -50.39 -67.77 79.93
N PHE A 506 -49.48 -66.80 80.10
CA PHE A 506 -48.51 -66.82 81.20
C PHE A 506 -49.20 -66.80 82.57
N ARG A 507 -50.21 -65.94 82.78
CA ARG A 507 -50.99 -65.90 84.04
C ARG A 507 -51.61 -67.26 84.41
N ARG A 508 -52.06 -68.03 83.41
CA ARG A 508 -52.55 -69.41 83.59
C ARG A 508 -51.39 -70.38 83.89
N VAL A 509 -50.33 -70.39 83.08
CA VAL A 509 -49.14 -71.25 83.27
C VAL A 509 -48.49 -71.01 84.65
N ALA A 510 -48.25 -69.76 85.02
CA ALA A 510 -47.71 -69.36 86.32
C ALA A 510 -48.59 -69.82 87.50
N THR A 511 -49.90 -69.95 87.32
CA THR A 511 -50.81 -70.47 88.35
C THR A 511 -50.65 -71.98 88.54
N GLU A 512 -50.38 -72.75 87.48
CA GLU A 512 -50.09 -74.18 87.60
C GLU A 512 -48.64 -74.46 88.03
N VAL A 513 -47.68 -73.66 87.55
CA VAL A 513 -46.26 -73.73 87.97
C VAL A 513 -46.12 -73.48 89.48
N ARG A 514 -46.87 -72.53 90.06
CA ARG A 514 -46.95 -72.30 91.52
C ARG A 514 -47.46 -73.50 92.32
N LYS A 515 -48.33 -74.34 91.74
CA LYS A 515 -48.78 -75.59 92.37
C LYS A 515 -47.72 -76.67 92.24
N ALA A 516 -47.04 -76.74 91.09
CA ALA A 516 -46.00 -77.73 90.82
C ALA A 516 -44.71 -77.50 91.63
N SER A 517 -44.34 -76.25 91.92
CA SER A 517 -43.17 -75.91 92.76
C SER A 517 -43.31 -76.30 94.23
N LEU A 518 -44.49 -76.77 94.65
CA LEU A 518 -44.79 -77.26 96.00
C LEU A 518 -44.83 -78.80 96.08
N LEU A 519 -44.41 -79.49 95.00
CA LEU A 519 -44.29 -80.94 94.94
C LEU A 519 -42.82 -81.36 95.10
N PRO A 520 -42.49 -82.39 95.91
CA PRO A 520 -41.19 -83.05 95.85
C PRO A 520 -41.05 -83.79 94.50
N GLU A 521 -39.84 -84.03 94.03
CA GLU A 521 -39.63 -84.51 92.64
C GLU A 521 -40.22 -85.91 92.38
N ASP A 522 -40.25 -86.79 93.39
CA ASP A 522 -40.89 -88.12 93.37
C ASP A 522 -42.37 -88.12 93.85
N ALA A 523 -43.14 -87.10 93.48
CA ALA A 523 -44.53 -86.91 93.96
C ALA A 523 -45.54 -87.93 93.39
N GLY A 524 -46.04 -88.84 94.24
CA GLY A 524 -47.23 -89.65 93.97
C GLY A 524 -48.56 -88.90 94.08
N VAL A 525 -49.66 -89.52 93.63
CA VAL A 525 -51.02 -88.92 93.46
C VAL A 525 -51.52 -88.14 94.69
N ALA A 526 -51.22 -88.61 95.91
CA ALA A 526 -51.62 -87.93 97.16
C ALA A 526 -50.98 -86.53 97.32
N SER A 527 -49.78 -86.30 96.79
CA SER A 527 -49.04 -85.04 96.91
C SER A 527 -49.69 -83.90 96.11
N HIS A 528 -50.46 -84.20 95.07
CA HIS A 528 -51.23 -83.19 94.34
C HIS A 528 -52.35 -82.57 95.18
N ALA A 529 -52.83 -83.25 96.24
CA ALA A 529 -53.84 -82.69 97.13
C ALA A 529 -53.25 -81.66 98.11
N SER A 530 -52.01 -81.87 98.60
CA SER A 530 -51.35 -80.94 99.52
C SER A 530 -50.85 -79.69 98.80
N SER A 531 -50.33 -79.78 97.58
CA SER A 531 -49.88 -78.60 96.83
C SER A 531 -51.02 -77.64 96.45
N VAL A 532 -52.23 -78.16 96.19
CA VAL A 532 -53.44 -77.35 95.95
C VAL A 532 -53.91 -76.59 97.21
N LEU A 533 -53.61 -77.09 98.41
CA LEU A 533 -53.85 -76.37 99.66
C LEU A 533 -52.74 -75.34 99.92
N LEU A 534 -51.48 -75.75 99.84
CA LEU A 534 -50.32 -74.88 100.13
C LEU A 534 -50.23 -73.67 99.17
N SER A 535 -50.55 -73.85 97.89
CA SER A 535 -50.56 -72.78 96.88
C SER A 535 -51.57 -71.66 97.17
N LYS A 536 -52.57 -71.87 98.03
CA LYS A 536 -53.51 -70.83 98.48
C LYS A 536 -53.02 -70.04 99.70
N VAL A 537 -51.93 -70.47 100.35
CA VAL A 537 -51.36 -69.87 101.56
C VAL A 537 -50.02 -69.15 101.26
N MET A 538 -49.41 -69.42 100.10
CA MET A 538 -48.21 -68.73 99.63
C MET A 538 -48.44 -67.21 99.45
N PHE A 539 -47.55 -66.40 100.04
CA PHE A 539 -47.53 -64.96 99.81
C PHE A 539 -46.99 -64.65 98.41
N LYS A 540 -47.75 -63.87 97.64
CA LYS A 540 -47.31 -63.37 96.32
C LYS A 540 -46.28 -62.25 96.50
N LYS A 541 -45.20 -62.31 95.73
CA LYS A 541 -44.26 -61.20 95.57
C LYS A 541 -44.79 -60.22 94.51
N SER A 542 -44.20 -59.03 94.41
CA SER A 542 -44.62 -57.99 93.46
C SER A 542 -43.44 -57.14 92.98
N GLY A 543 -43.36 -56.88 91.67
CA GLY A 543 -42.24 -56.17 91.04
C GLY A 543 -40.99 -57.05 90.83
N LEU A 544 -39.85 -56.39 90.57
CA LEU A 544 -38.56 -57.07 90.39
C LEU A 544 -38.08 -57.69 91.73
N ALA A 545 -38.49 -58.94 91.95
CA ALA A 545 -38.23 -59.66 93.19
C ALA A 545 -36.86 -60.34 93.19
N ASP A 546 -36.06 -60.09 94.23
CA ASP A 546 -34.78 -60.77 94.47
C ASP A 546 -34.96 -62.26 94.82
N GLY A 547 -33.98 -63.08 94.45
CA GLY A 547 -33.92 -64.52 94.73
C GLY A 547 -34.28 -65.41 93.54
N ASP A 548 -33.80 -66.66 93.60
CA ASP A 548 -33.97 -67.68 92.54
C ASP A 548 -35.12 -68.66 92.82
N ASP A 549 -35.97 -68.37 93.81
CA ASP A 549 -37.19 -69.14 94.04
C ASP A 549 -38.23 -68.92 92.94
N VAL A 550 -39.06 -69.93 92.70
CA VAL A 550 -40.03 -69.96 91.60
C VAL A 550 -41.00 -68.76 91.64
N GLU A 551 -41.36 -68.25 92.82
CA GLU A 551 -42.24 -67.07 92.91
C GLU A 551 -41.50 -65.79 92.51
N SER A 552 -40.23 -65.60 92.90
CA SER A 552 -39.41 -64.48 92.40
C SER A 552 -39.25 -64.54 90.87
N ILE A 553 -38.90 -65.69 90.31
CA ILE A 553 -38.75 -65.89 88.86
C ILE A 553 -40.07 -65.57 88.12
N LEU A 554 -41.20 -66.12 88.59
CA LEU A 554 -42.51 -65.84 87.99
C LEU A 554 -42.95 -64.38 88.12
N THR A 555 -42.51 -63.68 89.18
CA THR A 555 -42.83 -62.25 89.39
C THR A 555 -41.98 -61.35 88.51
N ARG A 556 -40.66 -61.62 88.37
CA ARG A 556 -39.80 -60.92 87.40
C ARG A 556 -40.27 -61.15 85.97
N ALA A 557 -40.59 -62.39 85.61
CA ALA A 557 -41.18 -62.73 84.31
C ALA A 557 -42.51 -62.00 84.07
N GLN A 558 -43.43 -61.94 85.04
CA GLN A 558 -44.66 -61.16 84.89
C GLN A 558 -44.36 -59.67 84.69
N THR A 559 -43.40 -59.11 85.43
CA THR A 559 -43.00 -57.69 85.33
C THR A 559 -42.48 -57.38 83.93
N TYR A 560 -41.51 -58.15 83.40
CA TYR A 560 -40.99 -57.98 82.05
C TYR A 560 -42.08 -58.13 80.97
N LEU A 561 -43.03 -59.07 81.12
CA LEU A 561 -44.16 -59.19 80.18
C LEU A 561 -45.12 -57.99 80.24
N GLU A 562 -45.34 -57.40 81.41
CA GLU A 562 -46.18 -56.21 81.58
C GLU A 562 -45.46 -54.91 81.15
N GLU A 563 -44.12 -54.91 81.13
CA GLU A 563 -43.26 -53.89 80.50
C GLU A 563 -43.07 -54.10 78.98
N GLY A 564 -43.43 -55.27 78.44
CA GLY A 564 -43.36 -55.62 77.01
C GLY A 564 -42.06 -56.33 76.58
N ASP A 565 -41.13 -56.60 77.49
CA ASP A 565 -39.87 -57.29 77.20
C ASP A 565 -40.05 -58.82 77.20
N LEU A 566 -40.37 -59.36 76.02
CA LEU A 566 -40.58 -60.79 75.80
C LEU A 566 -39.29 -61.63 75.92
N ASP A 567 -38.11 -61.05 75.70
CA ASP A 567 -36.83 -61.78 75.74
C ASP A 567 -36.39 -61.99 77.19
N ASN A 568 -36.33 -60.93 77.99
CA ASN A 568 -36.00 -61.07 79.42
C ASN A 568 -37.07 -61.87 80.18
N ALA A 569 -38.35 -61.76 79.82
CA ALA A 569 -39.39 -62.68 80.32
C ALA A 569 -39.13 -64.15 79.96
N ALA A 570 -38.75 -64.45 78.71
CA ALA A 570 -38.44 -65.81 78.28
C ALA A 570 -37.19 -66.37 78.98
N ARG A 571 -36.17 -65.53 79.24
CA ARG A 571 -34.93 -65.90 79.95
C ARG A 571 -35.22 -66.33 81.39
N GLU A 572 -35.98 -65.52 82.14
CA GLU A 572 -36.41 -65.84 83.50
C GLU A 572 -37.16 -67.17 83.57
N VAL A 573 -38.20 -67.34 82.74
CA VAL A 573 -39.03 -68.56 82.75
C VAL A 573 -38.25 -69.80 82.26
N ASN A 574 -37.23 -69.62 81.42
CA ASN A 574 -36.28 -70.67 81.07
C ASN A 574 -35.26 -70.98 82.19
N GLY A 575 -35.12 -70.13 83.20
CA GLY A 575 -34.35 -70.41 84.43
C GLY A 575 -35.00 -71.49 85.31
N LEU A 576 -36.31 -71.73 85.19
CA LEU A 576 -37.04 -72.74 85.95
C LEU A 576 -36.49 -74.16 85.74
N SER A 577 -36.55 -74.99 86.80
CA SER A 577 -36.13 -76.38 86.85
C SER A 577 -37.30 -77.33 87.14
N GLY A 578 -37.05 -78.65 87.14
CA GLY A 578 -38.04 -79.68 87.50
C GLY A 578 -39.38 -79.58 86.76
N TRP A 579 -40.46 -79.94 87.45
CA TRP A 579 -41.83 -79.88 86.93
C TRP A 579 -42.27 -78.46 86.49
N ALA A 580 -41.73 -77.41 87.12
CA ALA A 580 -41.99 -76.02 86.74
C ALA A 580 -41.54 -75.73 85.29
N LYS A 581 -40.37 -76.25 84.89
CA LYS A 581 -39.86 -76.14 83.51
C LYS A 581 -40.72 -76.91 82.51
N THR A 582 -41.16 -78.12 82.88
CA THR A 582 -42.00 -78.96 82.01
C THR A 582 -43.34 -78.30 81.70
N LEU A 583 -43.94 -77.62 82.68
CA LEU A 583 -45.19 -76.88 82.50
C LEU A 583 -45.03 -75.55 81.77
N SER A 584 -43.87 -74.87 81.87
CA SER A 584 -43.60 -73.62 81.14
C SER A 584 -43.11 -73.83 79.70
N ARG A 585 -42.60 -75.03 79.37
CA ARG A 585 -42.00 -75.38 78.07
C ARG A 585 -42.85 -74.97 76.86
N ASP A 586 -44.14 -75.25 76.89
CA ASP A 586 -45.01 -75.04 75.72
C ASP A 586 -45.35 -73.55 75.51
N TRP A 587 -45.30 -72.74 76.57
CA TRP A 587 -45.37 -71.27 76.49
C TRP A 587 -44.04 -70.67 76.03
N LEU A 588 -42.90 -71.15 76.56
CA LEU A 588 -41.56 -70.77 76.08
C LEU A 588 -41.38 -71.06 74.58
N GLY A 589 -41.95 -72.17 74.10
CA GLY A 589 -41.97 -72.57 72.69
C GLY A 589 -42.85 -71.71 71.78
N GLU A 590 -43.67 -70.82 72.34
CA GLU A 590 -44.45 -69.81 71.59
C GLU A 590 -43.79 -68.43 71.66
N VAL A 591 -43.32 -68.00 72.84
CA VAL A 591 -42.55 -66.74 72.98
C VAL A 591 -41.31 -66.77 72.08
N ARG A 592 -40.60 -67.91 72.00
CA ARG A 592 -39.47 -68.05 71.08
C ARG A 592 -39.86 -67.83 69.60
N LYS A 593 -41.05 -68.25 69.16
CA LYS A 593 -41.51 -68.03 67.78
C LYS A 593 -41.85 -66.57 67.49
N VAL A 594 -42.34 -65.85 68.49
CA VAL A 594 -42.53 -64.38 68.39
C VAL A 594 -41.16 -63.71 68.23
N LEU A 595 -40.18 -64.07 69.05
CA LEU A 595 -38.81 -63.55 68.97
C LEU A 595 -38.10 -63.92 67.65
N GLU A 596 -38.26 -65.15 67.15
CA GLU A 596 -37.76 -65.59 65.83
C GLU A 596 -38.31 -64.71 64.69
N VAL A 597 -39.62 -64.40 64.70
CA VAL A 597 -40.25 -63.52 63.69
C VAL A 597 -39.80 -62.06 63.84
N GLN A 598 -39.74 -61.54 65.07
CA GLN A 598 -39.28 -60.17 65.33
C GLN A 598 -37.83 -59.96 64.91
N GLN A 599 -36.93 -60.90 65.24
CA GLN A 599 -35.53 -60.85 64.86
C GLN A 599 -35.34 -60.89 63.34
N ALA A 600 -36.09 -61.74 62.62
CA ALA A 600 -36.06 -61.77 61.15
C ALA A 600 -36.52 -60.44 60.53
N LEU A 601 -37.61 -59.85 61.03
CA LEU A 601 -38.12 -58.57 60.54
C LEU A 601 -37.17 -57.39 60.82
N ASP A 602 -36.56 -57.35 62.02
CA ASP A 602 -35.61 -56.29 62.35
C ASP A 602 -34.33 -56.40 61.48
N VAL A 603 -33.83 -57.60 61.19
CA VAL A 603 -32.73 -57.82 60.22
C VAL A 603 -33.07 -57.25 58.84
N ILE A 604 -34.25 -57.58 58.30
CA ILE A 604 -34.73 -57.06 57.00
C ILE A 604 -34.84 -55.52 57.04
N SER A 605 -35.32 -54.96 58.15
CA SER A 605 -35.40 -53.50 58.34
C SER A 605 -34.02 -52.82 58.35
N THR A 606 -32.99 -53.51 58.86
CA THR A 606 -31.62 -52.96 58.89
C THR A 606 -30.92 -53.01 57.53
N GLU A 607 -31.13 -54.04 56.72
CA GLU A 607 -30.59 -54.06 55.35
C GLU A 607 -31.29 -53.01 54.46
N ALA A 608 -32.61 -52.84 54.59
CA ALA A 608 -33.34 -51.76 53.90
C ALA A 608 -32.78 -50.36 54.23
N ARG A 609 -32.49 -50.10 55.52
CA ARG A 609 -31.79 -48.87 55.96
C ARG A 609 -30.38 -48.77 55.39
N LEU A 610 -29.63 -49.87 55.33
CA LEU A 610 -28.27 -49.90 54.78
C LEU A 610 -28.25 -49.60 53.27
N GLN A 611 -29.25 -50.08 52.53
CA GLN A 611 -29.44 -49.78 51.11
C GLN A 611 -29.80 -48.31 50.88
N SER A 612 -30.66 -47.73 51.73
CA SER A 612 -30.95 -46.30 51.74
C SER A 612 -29.67 -45.45 51.94
N LEU A 613 -28.80 -45.84 52.89
CA LEU A 613 -27.51 -45.17 53.13
C LEU A 613 -26.49 -45.38 51.99
N ARG A 614 -26.49 -46.54 51.33
CA ARG A 614 -25.65 -46.79 50.13
C ARG A 614 -26.09 -45.90 48.95
N LEU A 615 -27.39 -45.59 48.82
CA LEU A 615 -27.89 -44.67 47.78
C LEU A 615 -27.36 -43.25 47.97
N GLU A 616 -27.28 -42.72 49.20
CA GLU A 616 -26.72 -41.38 49.45
C GLU A 616 -25.25 -41.25 49.01
N GLN A 617 -24.48 -42.34 49.07
CA GLN A 617 -23.07 -42.38 48.67
C GLN A 617 -22.88 -42.47 47.14
N HIS A 618 -23.95 -42.55 46.34
CA HIS A 618 -23.85 -42.70 44.89
C HIS A 618 -23.15 -41.48 44.23
N PRO A 619 -22.22 -41.68 43.25
CA PRO A 619 -21.38 -40.60 42.72
C PRO A 619 -22.12 -39.38 42.11
N LEU A 620 -23.38 -39.56 41.70
CA LEU A 620 -24.23 -38.49 41.18
C LEU A 620 -24.75 -37.54 42.28
N LEU A 621 -24.89 -38.03 43.52
CA LEU A 621 -25.40 -37.26 44.66
C LEU A 621 -24.27 -36.61 45.48
N SER A 622 -23.15 -37.33 45.68
CA SER A 622 -22.01 -36.86 46.48
C SER A 622 -21.40 -35.54 45.97
N ARG A 623 -21.52 -35.25 44.67
CA ARG A 623 -21.00 -34.02 44.02
C ARG A 623 -21.65 -32.72 44.52
N ARG A 624 -22.70 -32.78 45.35
CA ARG A 624 -23.43 -31.60 45.85
C ARG A 624 -22.92 -31.03 47.19
N GLN A 625 -22.06 -31.74 47.92
CA GLN A 625 -21.65 -31.35 49.29
C GLN A 625 -20.22 -30.79 49.44
N SER A 626 -19.34 -30.96 48.44
CA SER A 626 -17.90 -30.66 48.57
C SER A 626 -17.48 -29.18 48.37
N SER A 627 -18.42 -28.23 48.47
CA SER A 627 -18.20 -26.79 48.18
C SER A 627 -18.04 -25.90 49.42
N SER A 628 -17.62 -26.44 50.57
CA SER A 628 -17.44 -25.66 51.80
C SER A 628 -16.31 -26.16 52.70
N GLN A 629 -15.09 -25.67 52.48
CA GLN A 629 -14.12 -25.31 53.55
C GLN A 629 -12.92 -24.53 52.97
N ARG A 630 -12.21 -23.80 53.83
CA ARG A 630 -11.00 -23.00 53.51
C ARG A 630 -9.79 -23.62 54.21
N HIS A 631 -8.57 -23.48 53.67
CA HIS A 631 -7.32 -23.18 54.41
C HIS A 631 -6.15 -22.92 53.42
N PRO A 632 -5.00 -22.33 53.85
CA PRO A 632 -4.10 -21.58 52.95
C PRO A 632 -2.74 -22.23 52.61
N VAL A 633 -2.14 -21.78 51.48
CA VAL A 633 -0.72 -21.42 51.23
C VAL A 633 0.37 -22.31 51.89
N THR A 634 1.28 -22.96 51.15
CA THR A 634 2.39 -22.30 50.38
C THR A 634 3.04 -23.21 49.32
N THR A 635 3.71 -22.60 48.33
CA THR A 635 4.82 -23.13 47.50
C THR A 635 4.53 -24.16 46.38
N THR A 636 4.20 -23.61 45.21
CA THR A 636 4.91 -23.83 43.92
C THR A 636 5.23 -25.26 43.43
N ILE A 637 4.47 -25.72 42.43
CA ILE A 637 4.98 -26.27 41.15
C ILE A 637 4.12 -25.68 40.02
N ALA A 638 4.65 -25.58 38.80
CA ALA A 638 4.09 -24.74 37.73
C ALA A 638 3.18 -25.47 36.72
N ASN A 639 2.42 -24.64 35.98
CA ASN A 639 1.85 -24.82 34.64
C ASN A 639 0.47 -25.50 34.42
N THR A 640 -0.27 -24.84 33.51
CA THR A 640 -1.31 -25.34 32.59
C THR A 640 -2.64 -25.87 33.16
N LEU A 641 -3.54 -24.93 33.49
CA LEU A 641 -4.93 -24.91 33.03
C LEU A 641 -5.30 -23.43 32.68
N PRO A 642 -6.30 -23.16 31.82
CA PRO A 642 -6.41 -21.87 31.14
C PRO A 642 -6.90 -20.74 32.06
N THR A 643 -6.20 -19.61 31.99
CA THR A 643 -6.76 -18.31 32.39
C THR A 643 -7.87 -17.90 31.44
N ALA A 644 -8.85 -17.14 31.95
CA ALA A 644 -9.71 -16.32 31.09
C ALA A 644 -8.81 -15.36 30.26
N PRO A 645 -9.22 -14.95 29.05
CA PRO A 645 -8.31 -14.29 28.10
C PRO A 645 -7.86 -12.92 28.61
N VAL A 646 -6.69 -12.90 29.24
CA VAL A 646 -5.88 -11.69 29.35
C VAL A 646 -5.51 -11.30 27.93
N LEU A 647 -6.11 -10.22 27.44
CA LEU A 647 -5.68 -9.57 26.21
C LEU A 647 -4.24 -9.10 26.41
N ASP A 648 -3.29 -9.87 25.88
CA ASP A 648 -1.87 -9.52 25.94
C ASP A 648 -1.65 -8.22 25.17
N LYS A 649 -1.41 -7.13 25.91
CA LYS A 649 -1.20 -5.79 25.37
C LYS A 649 0.26 -5.59 24.94
N SER A 650 0.82 -6.59 24.28
CA SER A 650 2.19 -6.60 23.76
C SER A 650 2.34 -5.75 22.50
N TYR A 651 3.58 -5.36 22.22
CA TYR A 651 3.93 -4.61 21.02
C TYR A 651 3.52 -5.33 19.73
N ASP A 652 3.69 -6.65 19.65
CA ASP A 652 3.37 -7.41 18.45
C ASP A 652 1.85 -7.51 18.20
N GLU A 653 1.01 -7.59 19.24
CA GLU A 653 -0.44 -7.47 19.11
C GLU A 653 -0.85 -6.04 18.70
N ALA A 654 -0.19 -5.01 19.24
CA ALA A 654 -0.41 -3.62 18.81
C ALA A 654 -0.09 -3.43 17.31
N ILE A 655 1.04 -3.98 16.83
CA ILE A 655 1.39 -3.98 15.41
C ILE A 655 0.37 -4.78 14.59
N ARG A 656 -0.06 -5.95 15.05
CA ARG A 656 -1.08 -6.76 14.35
C ARG A 656 -2.42 -6.02 14.20
N LYS A 657 -2.90 -5.38 15.27
CA LYS A 657 -4.12 -4.56 15.25
C LYS A 657 -3.96 -3.33 14.35
N LEU A 658 -2.84 -2.61 14.45
CA LEU A 658 -2.54 -1.44 13.62
C LEU A 658 -2.48 -1.80 12.13
N SER A 659 -1.85 -2.93 11.77
CA SER A 659 -1.74 -3.40 10.39
C SER A 659 -3.06 -3.91 9.79
N ALA A 660 -4.10 -4.14 10.61
CA ALA A 660 -5.45 -4.46 10.15
C ALA A 660 -6.30 -3.21 9.83
N LEU A 661 -5.83 -2.01 10.18
CA LEU A 661 -6.49 -0.75 9.82
C LEU A 661 -6.30 -0.43 8.33
N GLN A 662 -7.28 0.22 7.72
CA GLN A 662 -7.20 0.63 6.31
C GLN A 662 -6.02 1.58 6.09
N SER A 663 -5.32 1.39 4.97
CA SER A 663 -4.21 2.25 4.53
C SER A 663 -4.64 3.16 3.38
N ASN A 664 -4.00 4.32 3.23
CA ASN A 664 -4.33 5.29 2.18
C ASN A 664 -4.34 4.67 0.77
N ASN A 665 -3.45 3.70 0.48
CA ASN A 665 -3.43 3.02 -0.81
C ASN A 665 -4.66 2.11 -1.04
N ALA A 666 -5.22 1.51 0.02
CA ALA A 666 -6.47 0.74 -0.10
C ALA A 666 -7.66 1.65 -0.43
N LEU A 667 -7.67 2.87 0.12
CA LEU A 667 -8.67 3.90 -0.17
C LEU A 667 -8.61 4.37 -1.62
N ALA A 668 -7.42 4.70 -2.14
CA ALA A 668 -7.24 5.07 -3.56
C ALA A 668 -7.89 4.04 -4.50
N THR A 669 -7.56 2.76 -4.28
CA THR A 669 -8.06 1.64 -5.09
C THR A 669 -9.57 1.41 -4.95
N GLN A 670 -10.16 1.69 -3.78
CA GLN A 670 -11.61 1.56 -3.56
C GLN A 670 -12.41 2.77 -4.09
N PHE A 671 -11.87 3.98 -4.02
CA PHE A 671 -12.59 5.21 -4.37
C PHE A 671 -12.51 5.63 -5.84
N HIS A 672 -11.61 5.03 -6.63
CA HIS A 672 -11.67 5.08 -8.11
C HIS A 672 -13.01 4.60 -8.72
N MET A 673 -13.93 4.07 -7.90
CA MET A 673 -15.25 3.59 -8.34
C MET A 673 -16.44 4.50 -8.00
N THR A 674 -16.33 5.52 -7.11
CA THR A 674 -17.54 6.12 -6.50
C THR A 674 -17.56 7.62 -6.12
N ALA A 675 -16.44 8.32 -5.91
CA ALA A 675 -16.46 9.69 -5.34
C ALA A 675 -15.40 10.62 -5.95
N SER A 676 -15.59 11.94 -5.87
CA SER A 676 -14.58 12.91 -6.34
C SER A 676 -13.52 13.19 -5.26
N PRO A 677 -12.28 13.55 -5.64
CA PRO A 677 -11.25 13.93 -4.67
C PRO A 677 -11.60 15.17 -3.84
N ALA A 678 -12.48 16.05 -4.32
CA ALA A 678 -12.91 17.25 -3.60
C ALA A 678 -13.78 16.89 -2.38
N ASP A 679 -14.71 15.94 -2.54
CA ASP A 679 -15.64 15.50 -1.48
C ASP A 679 -14.88 14.81 -0.33
N LEU A 680 -13.90 13.96 -0.67
CA LEU A 680 -13.05 13.26 0.29
C LEU A 680 -12.16 14.23 1.09
N ASN A 681 -11.63 15.26 0.43
CA ASN A 681 -10.85 16.31 1.09
C ASN A 681 -11.73 17.12 2.06
N ALA A 682 -12.94 17.53 1.65
CA ALA A 682 -13.86 18.31 2.48
C ALA A 682 -14.25 17.61 3.80
N LEU A 683 -14.42 16.29 3.79
CA LEU A 683 -14.75 15.51 5.00
C LEU A 683 -13.54 15.22 5.91
N SER A 684 -12.30 15.35 5.40
CA SER A 684 -11.11 14.87 6.10
C SER A 684 -10.80 15.61 7.41
N MET A 685 -11.00 16.93 7.47
CA MET A 685 -10.74 17.73 8.67
C MET A 685 -11.86 17.61 9.74
N PRO A 686 -13.16 17.64 9.39
CA PRO A 686 -14.23 17.26 10.31
C PRO A 686 -14.05 15.87 10.92
N GLU A 687 -13.71 14.87 10.12
CA GLU A 687 -13.53 13.49 10.60
C GLU A 687 -12.30 13.36 11.52
N MET A 688 -11.18 14.02 11.20
CA MET A 688 -10.03 14.12 12.12
C MET A 688 -10.40 14.77 13.46
N THR A 689 -11.29 15.76 13.45
CA THR A 689 -11.77 16.43 14.67
C THR A 689 -12.67 15.51 15.50
N MET A 690 -13.57 14.75 14.84
CA MET A 690 -14.34 13.69 15.49
C MET A 690 -13.42 12.64 16.13
N TRP A 691 -12.37 12.19 15.44
CA TRP A 691 -11.43 11.22 16.01
C TRP A 691 -10.59 11.80 17.15
N LEU A 692 -10.19 13.09 17.10
CA LEU A 692 -9.52 13.74 18.23
C LEU A 692 -10.42 13.76 19.48
N HIS A 693 -11.72 14.04 19.31
CA HIS A 693 -12.71 13.94 20.40
C HIS A 693 -12.92 12.50 20.88
N ARG A 694 -13.01 11.50 20.00
CA ARG A 694 -13.07 10.07 20.39
C ARG A 694 -11.77 9.59 21.05
N ALA A 695 -10.63 10.26 20.84
CA ALA A 695 -9.37 10.05 21.56
C ALA A 695 -9.34 10.72 22.95
N GLY A 696 -10.38 11.47 23.34
CA GLY A 696 -10.46 12.19 24.60
C GLY A 696 -9.66 13.50 24.62
N TYR A 697 -9.59 14.20 23.49
CA TYR A 697 -8.91 15.49 23.34
C TYR A 697 -9.75 16.48 22.51
N SER A 698 -9.37 17.74 22.52
CA SER A 698 -9.88 18.81 21.65
C SER A 698 -8.72 19.50 20.92
N PRO A 699 -8.97 20.28 19.86
CA PRO A 699 -7.92 21.10 19.24
C PRO A 699 -7.26 22.06 20.24
N ALA A 700 -7.98 22.53 21.27
CA ALA A 700 -7.42 23.40 22.31
C ALA A 700 -6.39 22.67 23.20
N ASP A 701 -6.54 21.36 23.44
CA ASP A 701 -5.54 20.58 24.19
C ASP A 701 -4.21 20.49 23.43
N LEU A 702 -4.25 20.52 22.09
CA LEU A 702 -3.04 20.54 21.25
C LEU A 702 -2.26 21.87 21.36
N ALA A 703 -2.86 22.96 21.84
CA ALA A 703 -2.17 24.23 22.09
C ALA A 703 -1.19 24.20 23.28
N GLN A 704 -1.10 23.07 23.98
CA GLN A 704 0.02 22.79 24.91
C GLN A 704 1.33 22.50 24.16
N LEU A 705 1.24 22.06 22.89
CA LEU A 705 2.37 21.83 22.01
C LEU A 705 2.82 23.14 21.33
N ARG A 706 4.09 23.21 20.95
CA ARG A 706 4.68 24.25 20.09
C ARG A 706 5.38 23.58 18.92
N CYS A 707 4.71 23.55 17.78
CA CYS A 707 5.07 22.75 16.63
C CYS A 707 5.75 23.58 15.53
N ILE A 708 6.86 23.08 15.01
CA ILE A 708 7.30 23.39 13.64
C ILE A 708 6.54 22.45 12.70
N HIS A 709 5.77 22.99 11.77
CA HIS A 709 4.92 22.20 10.87
C HIS A 709 5.48 22.23 9.45
N VAL A 710 5.71 21.06 8.85
CA VAL A 710 6.49 20.91 7.61
C VAL A 710 5.67 20.20 6.54
N ALA A 711 5.40 20.89 5.43
CA ALA A 711 4.78 20.38 4.21
C ALA A 711 5.75 20.51 3.02
N GLY A 712 5.35 20.02 1.85
CA GLY A 712 6.19 20.00 0.64
C GLY A 712 6.09 18.70 -0.14
N THR A 713 6.82 18.58 -1.25
CA THR A 713 6.95 17.32 -2.00
C THR A 713 8.20 16.57 -1.55
N LYS A 714 9.39 17.12 -1.82
CA LYS A 714 10.70 16.55 -1.44
C LYS A 714 11.32 17.36 -0.30
N GLY A 715 12.10 16.72 0.58
CA GLY A 715 12.88 17.40 1.63
C GLY A 715 12.21 17.57 3.01
N LYS A 716 10.91 17.26 3.13
CA LYS A 716 10.12 17.37 4.38
C LYS A 716 10.82 16.76 5.61
N GLY A 717 10.95 15.43 5.68
CA GLY A 717 11.60 14.72 6.78
C GLY A 717 13.05 15.15 7.06
N SER A 718 13.83 15.53 6.03
CA SER A 718 15.19 16.08 6.22
C SER A 718 15.14 17.44 6.92
N THR A 719 14.24 18.32 6.50
CA THR A 719 14.02 19.64 7.11
C THR A 719 13.54 19.49 8.55
N ALA A 720 12.64 18.52 8.80
CA ALA A 720 12.20 18.16 10.14
C ALA A 720 13.34 17.58 11.00
N ALA A 721 14.28 16.83 10.42
CA ALA A 721 15.48 16.36 11.11
C ALA A 721 16.39 17.54 11.52
N PHE A 722 16.75 18.43 10.60
CA PHE A 722 17.56 19.63 10.88
C PHE A 722 16.92 20.52 11.95
N ALA A 723 15.62 20.83 11.83
CA ALA A 723 14.90 21.60 12.84
C ALA A 723 14.90 20.90 14.21
N SER A 724 14.59 19.60 14.25
CA SER A 724 14.57 18.83 15.50
C SER A 724 15.94 18.74 16.18
N ALA A 725 17.04 18.69 15.40
CA ALA A 725 18.39 18.61 15.93
C ALA A 725 18.79 19.93 16.61
N ILE A 726 18.48 21.08 15.99
CA ILE A 726 18.66 22.40 16.62
C ILE A 726 17.86 22.49 17.93
N LEU A 727 16.58 22.10 17.93
CA LEU A 727 15.77 22.15 19.16
C LEU A 727 16.31 21.23 20.27
N GLN A 728 16.88 20.07 19.92
CA GLN A 728 17.50 19.13 20.88
C GLN A 728 18.81 19.65 21.47
N ALA A 729 19.59 20.40 20.68
CA ALA A 729 20.92 20.92 21.04
C ALA A 729 20.90 22.30 21.73
N ASN A 730 19.76 22.97 21.78
CA ASN A 730 19.62 24.28 22.43
C ASN A 730 20.06 24.24 23.91
N PRO A 731 21.06 25.04 24.33
CA PRO A 731 21.50 25.10 25.73
C PRO A 731 20.41 25.53 26.72
N GLU A 732 19.39 26.27 26.28
CA GLU A 732 18.27 26.72 27.12
C GLU A 732 17.06 25.76 27.14
N ARG A 733 17.19 24.58 26.51
CA ARG A 733 16.13 23.58 26.33
C ARG A 733 15.51 23.14 27.67
N ARG A 734 14.17 23.07 27.73
CA ARG A 734 13.40 22.65 28.92
C ARG A 734 12.38 21.56 28.58
N GLY A 735 12.84 20.31 28.52
CA GLY A 735 11.99 19.13 28.32
C GLY A 735 12.34 18.31 27.07
N PRO A 736 11.58 17.23 26.80
CA PRO A 736 11.78 16.37 25.62
C PRO A 736 11.29 17.03 24.32
N ILE A 737 11.99 16.77 23.21
CA ILE A 737 11.64 17.29 21.88
C ILE A 737 10.97 16.20 21.04
N GLY A 738 9.76 16.46 20.56
CA GLY A 738 9.01 15.54 19.70
C GLY A 738 9.38 15.67 18.22
N ARG A 739 9.42 14.55 17.48
CA ARG A 739 9.46 14.54 16.01
C ARG A 739 8.48 13.50 15.46
N TYR A 740 7.51 13.96 14.66
CA TYR A 740 6.62 13.11 13.86
C TYR A 740 7.03 13.15 12.38
N THR A 741 7.35 12.00 11.80
CA THR A 741 7.90 11.87 10.43
C THR A 741 7.31 10.70 9.64
N SER A 742 7.32 10.78 8.31
CA SER A 742 6.75 9.73 7.47
C SER A 742 7.36 9.59 6.06
N PRO A 743 7.37 8.37 5.47
CA PRO A 743 7.08 7.07 6.09
C PRO A 743 8.23 6.58 6.99
N HIS A 744 8.02 5.46 7.69
CA HIS A 744 9.11 4.73 8.35
C HIS A 744 9.93 3.90 7.35
N LEU A 745 11.12 3.48 7.78
CA LEU A 745 12.08 2.69 7.01
C LEU A 745 12.18 1.23 7.49
N ILE A 746 12.25 0.99 8.81
CA ILE A 746 12.40 -0.35 9.40
C ILE A 746 11.26 -0.69 10.35
N SER A 747 10.92 0.22 11.27
CA SER A 747 9.89 0.04 12.31
C SER A 747 8.94 1.22 12.37
N VAL A 748 7.65 0.97 12.65
CA VAL A 748 6.65 2.04 12.79
C VAL A 748 6.94 3.00 13.95
N ARG A 749 7.73 2.55 14.95
CA ARG A 749 8.25 3.40 16.04
C ARG A 749 8.97 4.63 15.51
N GLU A 750 9.66 4.55 14.36
CA GLU A 750 10.39 5.67 13.73
C GLU A 750 9.51 6.87 13.36
N ARG A 751 8.19 6.67 13.25
CA ARG A 751 7.26 7.78 12.96
C ARG A 751 7.08 8.70 14.16
N ILE A 752 7.26 8.20 15.39
CA ILE A 752 7.06 8.95 16.64
C ILE A 752 8.37 8.89 17.41
N ALA A 753 9.17 9.95 17.31
CA ALA A 753 10.45 10.06 17.97
C ALA A 753 10.43 11.11 19.10
N ILE A 754 11.18 10.85 20.15
CA ILE A 754 11.49 11.78 21.23
C ILE A 754 13.02 11.87 21.32
N ASP A 755 13.57 13.10 21.38
CA ASP A 755 15.01 13.36 21.41
C ASP A 755 15.78 12.59 20.32
N GLY A 756 15.23 12.67 19.10
CA GLY A 756 15.77 12.03 17.90
C GLY A 756 15.53 10.52 17.80
N ARG A 757 15.27 9.83 18.93
CA ARG A 757 15.11 8.37 19.04
C ARG A 757 13.65 7.94 18.85
N PRO A 758 13.36 6.84 18.12
CA PRO A 758 12.03 6.21 18.12
C PRO A 758 11.58 5.85 19.54
N ILE A 759 10.29 5.97 19.85
CA ILE A 759 9.78 5.55 21.18
C ILE A 759 10.02 4.04 21.45
N PRO A 760 10.18 3.59 22.71
CA PRO A 760 10.30 2.17 23.09
C PRO A 760 9.11 1.30 22.66
N ARG A 761 9.30 -0.02 22.61
CA ARG A 761 8.25 -1.00 22.23
C ARG A 761 7.08 -0.98 23.22
N GLU A 762 7.40 -0.86 24.49
CA GLU A 762 6.51 -0.85 25.67
C GLU A 762 5.68 0.44 25.65
N LEU A 763 6.34 1.56 25.37
CA LEU A 763 5.72 2.88 25.28
C LEU A 763 4.80 2.98 24.04
N PHE A 764 5.22 2.40 22.92
CA PHE A 764 4.38 2.25 21.74
C PHE A 764 3.14 1.40 22.04
N ALA A 765 3.31 0.22 22.66
CA ALA A 765 2.20 -0.66 23.01
C ALA A 765 1.21 0.03 23.98
N LYS A 766 1.72 0.60 25.08
CA LYS A 766 0.94 1.37 26.06
C LYS A 766 0.03 2.41 25.39
N TYR A 767 0.62 3.32 24.61
CA TYR A 767 -0.14 4.42 24.00
C TYR A 767 -0.97 4.01 22.79
N PHE A 768 -0.60 2.91 22.11
CA PHE A 768 -1.47 2.28 21.14
C PHE A 768 -2.76 1.77 21.81
N PHE A 769 -2.65 1.04 22.92
CA PHE A 769 -3.82 0.49 23.63
C PHE A 769 -4.61 1.53 24.42
N GLU A 770 -3.98 2.56 25.02
CA GLU A 770 -4.72 3.69 25.61
C GLU A 770 -5.65 4.36 24.58
N LEU A 771 -5.21 4.54 23.33
CA LEU A 771 -6.08 5.03 22.26
C LEU A 771 -7.07 4.00 21.74
N TRP A 772 -6.66 2.73 21.59
CA TRP A 772 -7.52 1.68 21.07
C TRP A 772 -8.78 1.52 21.93
N ASP A 773 -8.59 1.45 23.25
CA ASP A 773 -9.66 1.28 24.22
C ASP A 773 -10.57 2.53 24.27
N ARG A 774 -9.99 3.75 24.23
CA ARG A 774 -10.75 5.01 24.13
C ARG A 774 -11.64 5.05 22.89
N PHE A 775 -11.10 4.71 21.72
CA PHE A 775 -11.87 4.68 20.47
C PHE A 775 -12.98 3.63 20.48
N SER A 776 -12.78 2.48 21.16
CA SER A 776 -13.86 1.49 21.34
C SER A 776 -14.94 2.02 22.28
N ALA A 777 -14.59 2.48 23.47
CA ALA A 777 -15.55 3.03 24.43
C ALA A 777 -16.34 4.23 23.87
N ALA A 778 -15.70 5.11 23.10
CA ALA A 778 -16.38 6.23 22.44
C ALA A 778 -17.32 5.80 21.29
N SER A 779 -17.07 4.64 20.68
CA SER A 779 -17.91 4.04 19.64
C SER A 779 -19.11 3.30 20.23
N GLU A 780 -18.91 2.61 21.37
CA GLU A 780 -19.97 2.04 22.20
C GLU A 780 -20.92 3.14 22.72
N GLN A 781 -20.37 4.23 23.27
CA GLN A 781 -21.13 5.38 23.76
C GLN A 781 -21.90 6.13 22.66
N ALA A 782 -21.37 6.15 21.42
CA ALA A 782 -22.07 6.70 20.27
C ALA A 782 -23.23 5.83 19.77
N GLY A 783 -23.33 4.57 20.24
CA GLY A 783 -24.33 3.62 19.78
C GLY A 783 -24.01 2.99 18.42
N ASP A 784 -22.74 3.03 17.97
CA ASP A 784 -22.34 2.53 16.65
C ASP A 784 -22.61 1.01 16.48
N GLY A 785 -22.74 0.26 17.58
CA GLY A 785 -23.31 -1.10 17.61
C GLY A 785 -22.42 -2.23 17.04
N VAL A 786 -21.15 -1.94 16.77
CA VAL A 786 -20.23 -2.83 16.06
C VAL A 786 -19.53 -3.82 17.00
N SER A 787 -19.52 -5.12 16.68
CA SER A 787 -18.73 -6.11 17.43
C SER A 787 -17.25 -6.11 17.01
N ASP A 788 -16.36 -6.62 17.87
CA ASP A 788 -14.90 -6.68 17.62
C ASP A 788 -14.50 -7.23 16.24
N SER A 789 -15.32 -8.11 15.66
CA SER A 789 -15.11 -8.64 14.30
C SER A 789 -15.07 -7.59 13.18
N GLN A 790 -15.61 -6.38 13.43
CA GLN A 790 -15.62 -5.24 12.52
C GLN A 790 -14.92 -3.99 13.11
N ALA A 791 -14.06 -4.16 14.13
CA ALA A 791 -13.40 -3.07 14.86
C ALA A 791 -12.60 -2.08 13.98
N ALA A 792 -12.23 -2.44 12.74
CA ALA A 792 -11.59 -1.52 11.79
C ALA A 792 -12.46 -0.31 11.38
N SER A 793 -13.80 -0.38 11.56
CA SER A 793 -14.71 0.75 11.32
C SER A 793 -14.84 1.69 12.53
N THR A 794 -14.54 1.21 13.74
CA THR A 794 -14.63 1.99 15.00
C THR A 794 -13.33 2.70 15.36
N LYS A 795 -12.40 2.81 14.40
CA LYS A 795 -11.03 3.29 14.57
C LYS A 795 -10.63 4.19 13.40
N PRO A 796 -9.83 5.25 13.61
CA PRO A 796 -9.26 6.02 12.52
C PRO A 796 -8.31 5.17 11.67
N MET A 797 -8.27 5.43 10.36
CA MET A 797 -7.42 4.74 9.40
C MET A 797 -5.92 4.91 9.71
N PHE A 798 -5.06 4.00 9.24
CA PHE A 798 -3.67 3.81 9.69
C PHE A 798 -2.87 5.11 9.91
N PHE A 799 -2.86 6.04 8.94
CA PHE A 799 -2.11 7.29 9.07
C PHE A 799 -2.75 8.29 10.06
N ARG A 800 -4.08 8.35 10.12
CA ARG A 800 -4.83 9.17 11.07
C ARG A 800 -4.63 8.65 12.50
N TYR A 801 -4.67 7.32 12.69
CA TYR A 801 -4.36 6.68 13.98
C TYR A 801 -2.97 7.06 14.49
N LEU A 802 -1.93 6.93 13.64
CA LEU A 802 -0.56 7.24 14.03
C LEU A 802 -0.32 8.73 14.30
N THR A 803 -1.06 9.61 13.64
CA THR A 803 -0.98 11.06 13.89
C THR A 803 -1.63 11.42 15.24
N LEU A 804 -2.79 10.83 15.55
CA LEU A 804 -3.45 10.96 16.86
C LEU A 804 -2.61 10.31 17.98
N MET A 805 -1.93 9.20 17.68
CA MET A 805 -0.97 8.56 18.58
C MET A 805 0.24 9.46 18.84
N ALA A 806 0.76 10.18 17.84
CA ALA A 806 1.85 11.14 18.05
C ALA A 806 1.44 12.28 19.00
N PHE A 807 0.25 12.87 18.81
CA PHE A 807 -0.27 13.89 19.74
C PHE A 807 -0.47 13.31 21.15
N HIS A 808 -1.06 12.12 21.27
CA HIS A 808 -1.29 11.46 22.55
C HIS A 808 0.02 11.16 23.29
N VAL A 809 1.02 10.61 22.60
CA VAL A 809 2.38 10.36 23.13
C VAL A 809 3.01 11.66 23.61
N PHE A 810 3.04 12.71 22.78
CA PHE A 810 3.69 13.97 23.12
C PHE A 810 3.02 14.68 24.32
N LEU A 811 1.68 14.71 24.37
CA LEU A 811 0.95 15.25 25.52
C LEU A 811 1.13 14.41 26.81
N LYS A 812 1.36 13.11 26.69
CA LYS A 812 1.57 12.21 27.84
C LYS A 812 3.00 12.21 28.38
N GLU A 813 3.99 12.35 27.51
CA GLU A 813 5.42 12.41 27.85
C GLU A 813 5.90 13.84 28.19
N GLY A 814 5.00 14.83 28.25
CA GLY A 814 5.34 16.21 28.58
C GLY A 814 6.18 16.92 27.50
N VAL A 815 6.11 16.46 26.25
CA VAL A 815 6.73 17.12 25.11
C VAL A 815 5.99 18.42 24.84
N ARG A 816 6.68 19.54 25.06
CA ARG A 816 6.19 20.87 24.67
C ARG A 816 6.55 21.19 23.23
N ASP A 817 7.83 21.10 22.90
CA ASP A 817 8.36 21.60 21.64
C ASP A 817 8.54 20.43 20.66
N ALA A 818 7.96 20.54 19.46
CA ALA A 818 7.83 19.41 18.54
C ALA A 818 7.98 19.81 17.07
N VAL A 819 8.24 18.81 16.20
CA VAL A 819 8.33 18.98 14.75
C VAL A 819 7.43 17.95 14.06
N PHE A 820 6.48 18.41 13.23
CA PHE A 820 5.52 17.57 12.52
C PHE A 820 5.70 17.67 11.00
N GLU A 821 6.01 16.54 10.35
CA GLU A 821 5.93 16.38 8.89
C GLU A 821 4.52 15.95 8.47
N CYS A 822 3.94 16.65 7.50
CA CYS A 822 2.70 16.23 6.83
C CYS A 822 2.93 14.94 6.02
N GLY A 823 1.93 14.07 5.96
CA GLY A 823 1.97 12.89 5.10
C GLY A 823 1.76 13.27 3.64
N ILE A 824 0.57 13.76 3.30
CA ILE A 824 0.14 14.07 1.93
C ILE A 824 -0.58 15.42 1.90
N GLY A 825 -0.15 16.32 1.01
CA GLY A 825 -0.73 17.65 0.88
C GLY A 825 -0.31 18.60 2.01
N GLY A 826 -1.29 19.12 2.74
CA GLY A 826 -1.17 20.13 3.79
C GLY A 826 -2.54 20.48 4.39
N GLU A 827 -3.38 21.19 3.64
CA GLU A 827 -4.74 21.66 4.04
C GLU A 827 -5.57 20.59 4.76
N TYR A 828 -5.67 19.41 4.15
CA TYR A 828 -6.48 18.28 4.63
C TYR A 828 -5.63 17.13 5.21
N ASP A 829 -4.34 17.37 5.48
CA ASP A 829 -3.47 16.38 6.11
C ASP A 829 -3.85 16.20 7.58
N ALA A 830 -3.74 14.97 8.10
CA ALA A 830 -4.09 14.64 9.49
C ALA A 830 -3.33 15.48 10.54
N THR A 831 -2.15 15.99 10.20
CA THR A 831 -1.36 16.86 11.09
C THR A 831 -1.91 18.30 11.17
N ASN A 832 -2.71 18.74 10.19
CA ASN A 832 -3.18 20.13 10.11
C ASN A 832 -4.28 20.50 11.11
N ILE A 833 -4.71 19.54 11.94
CA ILE A 833 -5.62 19.74 13.08
C ILE A 833 -4.98 20.54 14.22
N LEU A 834 -3.64 20.73 14.19
CA LEU A 834 -2.94 21.69 15.04
C LEU A 834 -3.58 23.09 14.90
N PRO A 835 -4.07 23.71 16.00
CA PRO A 835 -4.57 25.08 15.98
C PRO A 835 -3.41 26.07 15.75
N ALA A 836 -3.72 27.34 15.45
CA ALA A 836 -2.68 28.34 15.15
C ALA A 836 -1.75 28.57 16.36
N GLU A 837 -2.33 28.54 17.56
CA GLU A 837 -1.67 28.66 18.86
C GLU A 837 -0.65 27.55 19.11
N ALA A 838 -0.83 26.37 18.49
CA ALA A 838 0.08 25.24 18.60
C ALA A 838 1.23 25.27 17.59
N VAL A 839 1.27 26.20 16.63
CA VAL A 839 2.29 26.22 15.57
C VAL A 839 3.18 27.45 15.71
N SER A 840 4.49 27.25 15.81
CA SER A 840 5.49 28.32 15.96
C SER A 840 6.13 28.73 14.65
N ALA A 841 6.15 27.83 13.66
CA ALA A 841 6.65 28.10 12.30
C ALA A 841 6.05 27.08 11.32
N SER A 842 5.66 27.54 10.13
CA SER A 842 5.21 26.69 9.02
C SER A 842 6.27 26.66 7.91
N VAL A 843 6.48 25.50 7.26
CA VAL A 843 7.56 25.33 6.28
C VAL A 843 7.06 24.59 5.05
N ILE A 844 7.27 25.15 3.85
CA ILE A 844 7.05 24.44 2.59
C ILE A 844 8.40 24.10 1.95
N THR A 845 8.77 22.82 1.98
CA THR A 845 9.95 22.30 1.28
C THR A 845 9.65 22.12 -0.21
N HIS A 846 10.70 21.83 -1.00
CA HIS A 846 10.64 21.75 -2.47
C HIS A 846 9.35 21.10 -3.03
N LEU A 847 8.69 21.87 -3.89
CA LEU A 847 7.41 21.55 -4.53
C LEU A 847 7.63 20.88 -5.89
N GLY A 848 6.73 19.96 -6.24
CA GLY A 848 6.73 19.25 -7.52
C GLY A 848 5.53 18.30 -7.61
N ILE A 849 5.21 17.87 -8.83
CA ILE A 849 4.09 16.95 -9.12
C ILE A 849 4.29 15.63 -8.35
N ASP A 850 3.33 15.31 -7.48
CA ASP A 850 3.28 14.10 -6.67
C ASP A 850 1.87 13.92 -6.08
N HIS A 851 1.44 12.69 -5.83
CA HIS A 851 0.10 12.36 -5.30
C HIS A 851 -1.09 13.05 -6.01
N THR A 852 -1.07 13.10 -7.35
CA THR A 852 -2.09 13.78 -8.17
C THR A 852 -3.52 13.27 -7.98
N GLU A 853 -3.67 12.00 -7.57
CA GLU A 853 -4.95 11.39 -7.16
C GLU A 853 -5.67 12.16 -6.03
N TYR A 854 -4.92 12.88 -5.18
CA TYR A 854 -5.41 13.53 -3.96
C TYR A 854 -5.29 15.05 -3.95
N LEU A 855 -4.33 15.59 -4.71
CA LEU A 855 -3.84 16.97 -4.60
C LEU A 855 -4.09 17.84 -5.85
N GLY A 856 -4.82 17.31 -6.83
CA GLY A 856 -4.98 17.91 -8.15
C GLY A 856 -3.93 17.45 -9.16
N SER A 857 -4.21 17.66 -10.45
CA SER A 857 -3.31 17.28 -11.55
C SER A 857 -2.26 18.36 -11.86
N THR A 858 -2.51 19.60 -11.42
CA THR A 858 -1.64 20.75 -11.67
C THR A 858 -0.69 21.05 -10.51
N LEU A 859 0.42 21.69 -10.82
CA LEU A 859 1.41 22.11 -9.83
C LEU A 859 0.89 23.20 -8.88
N ASP A 860 -0.09 23.99 -9.33
CA ASP A 860 -0.71 25.06 -8.55
C ASP A 860 -1.69 24.53 -7.50
N GLU A 861 -2.53 23.53 -7.83
CA GLU A 861 -3.38 22.83 -6.85
C GLU A 861 -2.53 22.15 -5.77
N ILE A 862 -1.49 21.41 -6.19
CA ILE A 862 -0.53 20.76 -5.30
C ILE A 862 0.15 21.78 -4.36
N THR A 863 0.42 22.98 -4.86
CA THR A 863 1.00 24.10 -4.08
C THR A 863 -0.02 24.70 -3.12
N TRP A 864 -1.27 24.91 -3.55
CA TRP A 864 -2.38 25.41 -2.72
C TRP A 864 -2.69 24.48 -1.54
N HIS A 865 -2.70 23.17 -1.79
CA HIS A 865 -2.86 22.14 -0.77
C HIS A 865 -1.72 22.19 0.24
N LYS A 866 -0.46 22.25 -0.20
CA LYS A 866 0.71 22.26 0.70
C LYS A 866 0.78 23.55 1.53
N ALA A 867 0.44 24.69 0.94
CA ALA A 867 0.33 25.99 1.63
C ALA A 867 -0.80 26.03 2.70
N GLY A 868 -1.66 25.01 2.78
CA GLY A 868 -2.72 24.91 3.79
C GLY A 868 -2.25 24.71 5.24
N ILE A 869 -0.95 24.52 5.46
CA ILE A 869 -0.35 24.55 6.80
C ILE A 869 0.01 25.96 7.28
N PHE A 870 -0.27 27.00 6.49
CA PHE A 870 -0.09 28.39 6.91
C PHE A 870 -1.15 28.77 7.95
N LYS A 871 -0.69 29.27 9.10
CA LYS A 871 -1.53 29.63 10.25
C LYS A 871 -1.41 31.12 10.54
N LYS A 872 -2.47 31.71 11.08
CA LYS A 872 -2.56 33.15 11.36
C LYS A 872 -1.48 33.63 12.33
N ASN A 873 -0.78 34.69 11.96
CA ASN A 873 0.33 35.30 12.67
C ASN A 873 1.57 34.40 12.87
N VAL A 874 1.57 33.15 12.38
CA VAL A 874 2.69 32.22 12.47
C VAL A 874 3.63 32.46 11.28
N PRO A 875 4.96 32.60 11.46
CA PRO A 875 5.88 32.81 10.34
C PRO A 875 5.97 31.58 9.42
N ALA A 876 6.00 31.83 8.11
CA ALA A 876 6.10 30.81 7.07
C ALA A 876 7.43 30.91 6.31
N PHE A 877 8.08 29.78 6.06
CA PHE A 877 9.38 29.71 5.37
C PHE A 877 9.32 28.84 4.11
N ILE A 878 9.81 29.38 3.00
CA ILE A 878 9.99 28.68 1.72
C ILE A 878 11.35 29.02 1.12
N ASN A 879 11.88 28.15 0.27
CA ASN A 879 12.97 28.52 -0.63
C ASN A 879 12.42 29.21 -1.88
N GLU A 880 13.27 29.93 -2.60
CA GLU A 880 12.94 30.55 -3.88
C GLU A 880 12.33 29.54 -4.88
N VAL A 881 11.21 29.93 -5.50
CA VAL A 881 10.45 29.08 -6.43
C VAL A 881 10.48 29.73 -7.80
N THR A 882 11.12 29.05 -8.76
CA THR A 882 11.32 29.57 -10.13
C THR A 882 10.04 29.68 -10.94
N ASN A 883 8.98 28.95 -10.57
CA ASN A 883 7.67 29.09 -11.20
C ASN A 883 6.83 30.20 -10.53
N ALA A 884 6.57 31.26 -11.29
CA ALA A 884 5.77 32.41 -10.86
C ALA A 884 4.32 32.05 -10.48
N SER A 885 3.72 31.00 -11.07
CA SER A 885 2.35 30.57 -10.70
C SER A 885 2.31 30.03 -9.27
N GLN A 886 3.24 29.13 -8.93
CA GLN A 886 3.40 28.60 -7.58
C GLN A 886 3.73 29.69 -6.56
N LEU A 887 4.64 30.61 -6.89
CA LEU A 887 5.00 31.72 -6.00
C LEU A 887 3.77 32.59 -5.70
N ARG A 888 2.94 32.87 -6.72
CA ARG A 888 1.68 33.60 -6.55
C ARG A 888 0.67 32.82 -5.70
N VAL A 889 0.55 31.50 -5.86
CA VAL A 889 -0.31 30.67 -4.99
C VAL A 889 0.15 30.71 -3.54
N LEU A 890 1.47 30.64 -3.28
CA LEU A 890 2.07 30.75 -1.95
C LEU A 890 1.82 32.12 -1.32
N GLN A 891 1.99 33.21 -2.09
CA GLN A 891 1.70 34.58 -1.67
C GLN A 891 0.21 34.76 -1.35
N ASN A 892 -0.69 34.39 -2.27
CA ASN A 892 -2.14 34.46 -2.06
C ASN A 892 -2.59 33.70 -0.80
N ARG A 893 -2.01 32.51 -0.55
CA ARG A 893 -2.32 31.70 0.64
C ARG A 893 -1.72 32.29 1.91
N ALA A 894 -0.55 32.93 1.82
CA ALA A 894 0.05 33.64 2.94
C ALA A 894 -0.75 34.88 3.36
N GLU A 895 -1.21 35.67 2.39
CA GLU A 895 -2.11 36.81 2.61
C GLU A 895 -3.45 36.37 3.21
N TRP A 896 -4.08 35.34 2.63
CA TRP A 896 -5.35 34.79 3.12
C TRP A 896 -5.26 34.24 4.55
N ALA A 897 -4.20 33.49 4.86
CA ALA A 897 -3.96 32.95 6.20
C ALA A 897 -3.45 34.02 7.19
N GLN A 898 -3.05 35.20 6.73
CA GLN A 898 -2.41 36.26 7.52
C GLN A 898 -1.09 35.80 8.18
N THR A 899 -0.20 35.17 7.40
CA THR A 899 1.14 34.73 7.84
C THR A 899 2.27 35.60 7.25
N PRO A 900 3.32 35.94 8.03
CA PRO A 900 4.55 36.49 7.49
C PRO A 900 5.34 35.44 6.68
N LEU A 901 5.25 35.52 5.34
CA LEU A 901 5.97 34.63 4.42
C LEU A 901 7.40 35.13 4.13
N THR A 902 8.40 34.31 4.44
CA THR A 902 9.81 34.54 4.13
C THR A 902 10.27 33.60 3.00
N VAL A 903 10.85 34.19 1.95
CA VAL A 903 11.44 33.46 0.81
C VAL A 903 12.96 33.50 0.95
N ILE A 904 13.60 32.33 1.03
CA ILE A 904 15.07 32.18 1.12
C ILE A 904 15.66 32.17 -0.31
N PRO A 905 16.47 33.17 -0.71
CA PRO A 905 17.01 33.26 -2.07
C PRO A 905 18.04 32.18 -2.38
N GLU A 906 18.03 31.63 -3.61
CA GLU A 906 18.92 30.52 -4.01
C GLU A 906 20.40 30.91 -3.90
N LYS A 907 20.75 32.15 -4.25
CA LYS A 907 22.11 32.70 -4.16
C LYS A 907 22.74 32.60 -2.76
N ASN A 908 21.92 32.52 -1.70
CA ASN A 908 22.38 32.42 -0.32
C ASN A 908 22.68 30.96 0.09
N LEU A 909 22.17 29.97 -0.66
CA LEU A 909 22.26 28.56 -0.29
C LEU A 909 23.64 27.93 -0.50
N GLU A 910 24.51 28.52 -1.33
CA GLU A 910 25.83 27.91 -1.62
C GLU A 910 26.75 27.84 -0.40
N ALA A 911 26.66 28.81 0.52
CA ALA A 911 27.38 28.76 1.80
C ALA A 911 26.91 27.60 2.71
N TRP A 912 25.79 26.96 2.38
CA TRP A 912 25.18 25.84 3.12
C TRP A 912 25.27 24.51 2.35
N SER A 913 25.99 24.49 1.22
CA SER A 913 26.21 23.33 0.35
C SER A 913 26.87 22.16 1.10
N THR A 914 27.97 22.43 1.80
CA THR A 914 28.68 21.48 2.65
C THR A 914 28.75 22.01 4.09
N LEU A 915 28.72 21.09 5.05
CA LEU A 915 29.09 21.35 6.44
C LEU A 915 30.09 20.27 6.84
N PRO A 916 31.31 20.60 7.33
CA PRO A 916 32.31 19.61 7.69
C PRO A 916 31.78 18.61 8.72
N GLY A 917 31.89 17.31 8.42
CA GLY A 917 31.42 16.23 9.29
C GLY A 917 29.90 16.00 9.32
N ALA A 918 29.12 16.58 8.40
CA ALA A 918 27.67 16.41 8.37
C ALA A 918 27.23 14.95 8.14
N LEU A 919 26.35 14.46 9.00
CA LEU A 919 25.76 13.11 8.93
C LEU A 919 24.59 13.02 7.93
N LEU A 920 23.90 14.14 7.67
CA LEU A 920 22.88 14.28 6.63
C LEU A 920 23.37 15.27 5.58
N ASP A 921 24.02 14.74 4.54
CA ASP A 921 24.68 15.52 3.48
C ASP A 921 24.10 15.25 2.07
N GLY A 922 24.69 15.87 1.04
CA GLY A 922 24.27 15.82 -0.35
C GLY A 922 23.75 17.18 -0.87
N PRO A 923 23.82 17.46 -2.19
CA PRO A 923 23.61 18.80 -2.73
C PRO A 923 22.24 19.42 -2.45
N VAL A 924 21.21 18.59 -2.28
CA VAL A 924 19.85 19.03 -1.91
C VAL A 924 19.74 19.45 -0.44
N GLN A 925 20.65 19.05 0.45
CA GLN A 925 20.48 19.34 1.88
C GLN A 925 20.69 20.81 2.21
N LYS A 926 21.40 21.61 1.41
CA LYS A 926 21.49 23.08 1.61
C LYS A 926 20.13 23.76 1.72
N ASN A 927 19.18 23.32 0.89
CA ASN A 927 17.78 23.75 0.90
C ASN A 927 17.07 23.37 2.21
N ASN A 928 17.28 22.15 2.69
CA ASN A 928 16.59 21.60 3.86
C ASN A 928 17.20 22.10 5.19
N ARG A 929 18.53 22.33 5.21
CA ARG A 929 19.28 22.96 6.32
C ARG A 929 18.76 24.37 6.57
N MET A 930 18.68 25.20 5.52
CA MET A 930 18.24 26.59 5.64
C MET A 930 16.78 26.72 6.08
N LEU A 931 15.87 25.89 5.55
CA LEU A 931 14.49 25.84 6.03
C LEU A 931 14.40 25.34 7.49
N GLY A 932 15.20 24.34 7.87
CA GLY A 932 15.24 23.82 9.24
C GLY A 932 15.78 24.85 10.24
N LEU A 933 16.85 25.57 9.87
CA LEU A 933 17.44 26.66 10.64
C LEU A 933 16.49 27.85 10.78
N ALA A 934 15.82 28.28 9.70
CA ALA A 934 14.86 29.37 9.74
C ALA A 934 13.68 29.06 10.68
N ALA A 935 13.11 27.86 10.55
CA ALA A 935 11.99 27.43 11.37
C ALA A 935 12.37 27.20 12.85
N ALA A 936 13.55 26.64 13.12
CA ALA A 936 14.07 26.48 14.48
C ALA A 936 14.41 27.83 15.13
N SER A 937 15.02 28.76 14.39
CA SER A 937 15.29 30.12 14.87
C SER A 937 13.97 30.83 15.26
N ALA A 938 12.97 30.78 14.38
CA ALA A 938 11.65 31.35 14.65
C ALA A 938 10.97 30.70 15.87
N HIS A 939 11.02 29.37 15.99
CA HIS A 939 10.50 28.64 17.15
C HIS A 939 11.20 29.03 18.46
N LEU A 940 12.50 29.30 18.43
CA LEU A 940 13.30 29.73 19.57
C LEU A 940 13.23 31.25 19.83
N GLY A 941 12.57 32.03 18.98
CA GLY A 941 12.57 33.50 19.06
C GLY A 941 13.90 34.16 18.69
N MET A 942 14.80 33.42 18.02
CA MET A 942 16.12 33.88 17.60
C MET A 942 16.07 34.59 16.25
N PRO A 943 16.92 35.62 16.01
CA PRO A 943 16.96 36.32 14.73
C PRO A 943 17.54 35.42 13.63
N PHE A 944 16.71 35.13 12.62
CA PHE A 944 17.12 34.50 11.37
C PHE A 944 17.42 35.55 10.31
N ASP A 945 18.53 35.39 9.61
CA ASP A 945 18.90 36.18 8.43
C ASP A 945 19.41 35.23 7.35
N PRO A 946 18.72 35.09 6.22
CA PRO A 946 19.14 34.16 5.18
C PRO A 946 20.45 34.54 4.51
N ALA A 947 20.97 35.78 4.67
CA ALA A 947 22.23 36.22 4.06
C ALA A 947 23.48 35.78 4.85
N ARG A 948 23.32 35.40 6.12
CA ARG A 948 24.41 34.91 6.99
C ARG A 948 24.93 33.55 6.54
N ARG A 949 26.24 33.37 6.67
CA ARG A 949 26.96 32.11 6.49
C ARG A 949 26.86 31.23 7.75
N PRO A 950 27.20 29.92 7.67
CA PRO A 950 27.18 29.04 8.84
C PRO A 950 27.98 29.59 10.03
N GLU A 951 29.15 30.17 9.79
CA GLU A 951 30.07 30.65 10.83
C GLU A 951 29.54 31.88 11.60
N GLU A 952 28.50 32.55 11.09
CA GLU A 952 27.84 33.70 11.72
C GLU A 952 26.68 33.29 12.63
N TYR A 953 26.32 32.00 12.66
CA TYR A 953 25.34 31.44 13.60
C TYR A 953 26.03 30.83 14.84
N PRO A 954 25.39 30.87 16.02
CA PRO A 954 25.89 30.23 17.24
C PRO A 954 26.41 28.79 16.99
N PRO A 955 27.65 28.45 17.40
CA PRO A 955 28.31 27.20 17.01
C PRO A 955 27.49 25.94 17.30
N TRP A 956 26.74 25.90 18.40
CA TRP A 956 25.89 24.77 18.76
C TRP A 956 24.77 24.50 17.73
N MET A 957 24.28 25.51 17.00
CA MET A 957 23.33 25.31 15.90
C MET A 957 24.00 24.76 14.65
N VAL A 958 25.22 25.18 14.35
CA VAL A 958 26.01 24.68 13.21
C VAL A 958 26.39 23.23 13.44
N GLU A 959 26.83 22.90 14.66
CA GLU A 959 27.10 21.54 15.11
C GLU A 959 25.82 20.69 15.08
N ALA A 960 24.68 21.20 15.57
CA ALA A 960 23.40 20.49 15.48
C ALA A 960 22.95 20.22 14.02
N LEU A 961 23.23 21.14 13.08
CA LEU A 961 22.98 20.93 11.65
C LEU A 961 23.92 19.89 11.04
N ALA A 962 25.17 19.76 11.52
CA ALA A 962 26.08 18.71 11.11
C ALA A 962 25.68 17.34 11.71
N GLN A 963 25.34 17.28 13.00
CA GLN A 963 24.92 16.05 13.69
C GLN A 963 23.47 15.63 13.38
N ALA A 964 22.71 16.44 12.63
CA ALA A 964 21.36 16.10 12.20
C ALA A 964 21.34 14.81 11.36
N TYR A 965 20.45 13.89 11.69
CA TYR A 965 20.44 12.53 11.14
C TYR A 965 19.04 12.04 10.77
N LEU A 966 18.97 11.33 9.64
CA LEU A 966 17.76 10.70 9.12
C LEU A 966 18.10 9.39 8.40
N ARG A 967 17.50 8.28 8.83
CA ARG A 967 17.76 6.93 8.31
C ARG A 967 17.44 6.83 6.82
N GLY A 968 18.30 6.17 6.05
CA GLY A 968 18.10 5.89 4.63
C GLY A 968 18.03 7.12 3.72
N ARG A 969 18.59 8.25 4.17
CA ARG A 969 18.75 9.50 3.41
C ARG A 969 20.20 9.95 3.44
N CYS A 970 20.89 9.78 2.31
CA CYS A 970 22.32 10.03 2.17
C CYS A 970 23.15 9.43 3.33
N GLU A 971 22.75 8.23 3.80
CA GLU A 971 23.33 7.59 4.98
C GLU A 971 24.55 6.75 4.57
N VAL A 972 25.71 7.00 5.19
CA VAL A 972 26.93 6.18 5.00
C VAL A 972 27.11 5.25 6.19
N ILE A 973 27.21 3.94 5.92
CA ILE A 973 27.58 2.91 6.91
C ILE A 973 28.94 2.34 6.52
N THR A 974 29.91 2.44 7.43
CA THR A 974 31.20 1.74 7.32
C THR A 974 31.13 0.43 8.11
N MET A 975 31.37 -0.68 7.44
CA MET A 975 31.39 -2.03 8.04
C MET A 975 32.70 -2.27 8.82
N PRO A 976 32.75 -3.24 9.76
CA PRO A 976 33.96 -3.55 10.53
C PRO A 976 35.19 -3.97 9.70
N ASP A 977 35.01 -4.37 8.43
CA ASP A 977 36.11 -4.66 7.50
C ASP A 977 36.43 -3.51 6.52
N GLY A 978 35.92 -2.31 6.80
CA GLY A 978 36.17 -1.08 6.02
C GLY A 978 35.30 -0.92 4.77
N LEU A 979 34.42 -1.89 4.45
CA LEU A 979 33.48 -1.76 3.33
C LEU A 979 32.46 -0.65 3.62
N GLN A 980 32.34 0.33 2.70
CA GLN A 980 31.39 1.44 2.86
C GLN A 980 30.14 1.25 1.99
N LEU A 981 28.98 1.40 2.63
CA LEU A 981 27.66 1.34 2.02
C LEU A 981 26.99 2.71 2.10
N TYR A 982 26.55 3.21 0.95
CA TYR A 982 25.92 4.51 0.74
C TYR A 982 24.44 4.27 0.45
N LEU A 983 23.55 4.78 1.30
CA LEU A 983 22.14 4.39 1.33
C LEU A 983 21.22 5.60 1.09
N ASP A 984 20.47 5.61 -0.02
CA ASP A 984 19.34 6.53 -0.20
C ASP A 984 18.12 5.89 -0.87
N GLY A 985 16.95 6.05 -0.25
CA GLY A 985 15.65 5.63 -0.78
C GLY A 985 15.10 6.45 -1.96
N ALA A 986 15.96 6.97 -2.84
CA ALA A 986 15.60 7.65 -4.08
C ALA A 986 14.88 6.70 -5.05
N HIS A 987 13.83 7.21 -5.71
CA HIS A 987 12.89 6.43 -6.52
C HIS A 987 12.14 7.28 -7.59
N THR A 988 12.64 8.49 -7.83
CA THR A 988 12.26 9.40 -8.94
C THR A 988 13.53 9.78 -9.70
N PRO A 989 13.46 10.15 -11.00
CA PRO A 989 14.63 10.57 -11.78
C PRO A 989 15.49 11.62 -11.06
N ASP A 990 14.91 12.70 -10.53
CA ASP A 990 15.68 13.75 -9.85
C ASP A 990 16.26 13.27 -8.52
N SER A 991 15.53 12.48 -7.74
CA SER A 991 16.11 11.94 -6.50
C SER A 991 17.30 11.02 -6.78
N ILE A 992 17.28 10.28 -7.90
CA ILE A 992 18.39 9.46 -8.36
C ILE A 992 19.54 10.34 -8.85
N ARG A 993 19.26 11.42 -9.58
CA ARG A 993 20.26 12.42 -10.00
C ARG A 993 21.04 12.96 -8.80
N GLU A 994 20.34 13.41 -7.77
CA GLU A 994 20.95 13.98 -6.56
C GLU A 994 21.65 12.93 -5.69
N THR A 995 21.12 11.71 -5.64
CA THR A 995 21.80 10.56 -4.99
C THR A 995 23.12 10.23 -5.70
N ILE A 996 23.15 10.30 -7.03
CA ILE A 996 24.37 10.05 -7.81
C ILE A 996 25.38 11.17 -7.63
N ARG A 997 24.96 12.45 -7.61
CA ARG A 997 25.82 13.59 -7.26
C ARG A 997 26.50 13.37 -5.90
N TRP A 998 25.69 13.12 -4.86
CA TRP A 998 26.19 12.82 -3.51
C TRP A 998 27.12 11.60 -3.47
N PHE A 999 26.78 10.50 -4.16
CA PHE A 999 27.65 9.33 -4.20
C PHE A 999 29.00 9.64 -4.90
N THR A 1000 28.97 10.35 -6.03
CA THR A 1000 30.18 10.72 -6.78
C THR A 1000 31.09 11.70 -6.04
N SER A 1001 30.54 12.60 -5.21
CA SER A 1001 31.37 13.49 -4.37
C SER A 1001 32.11 12.76 -3.24
N HIS A 1002 31.86 11.46 -3.07
CA HIS A 1002 32.52 10.57 -2.12
C HIS A 1002 33.39 9.48 -2.81
N LEU A 1003 33.72 9.63 -4.11
CA LEU A 1003 34.58 8.69 -4.85
C LEU A 1003 35.96 9.27 -5.20
N ASP A 1004 37.01 8.57 -4.80
CA ASP A 1004 38.41 8.78 -5.19
C ASP A 1004 38.77 7.96 -6.46
N SER A 1005 39.92 8.23 -7.09
CA SER A 1005 40.40 7.48 -8.27
C SER A 1005 40.61 5.98 -8.02
N GLU A 1006 40.96 5.61 -6.78
CA GLU A 1006 41.25 4.23 -6.37
C GLU A 1006 40.02 3.45 -5.89
N ASP A 1007 38.88 4.13 -5.79
CA ASP A 1007 37.63 3.47 -5.45
C ASP A 1007 37.12 2.58 -6.59
N THR A 1008 36.22 1.69 -6.24
CA THR A 1008 35.56 0.79 -7.18
C THR A 1008 34.07 0.77 -6.85
N PRO A 1009 33.26 1.60 -7.53
CA PRO A 1009 31.84 1.72 -7.25
C PRO A 1009 31.09 0.43 -7.59
N MET A 1010 30.17 0.06 -6.70
CA MET A 1010 29.25 -1.07 -6.81
C MET A 1010 27.82 -0.59 -6.55
N LEU A 1011 26.83 -1.29 -7.09
CA LEU A 1011 25.41 -0.95 -6.97
C LEU A 1011 24.60 -2.13 -6.42
N ILE A 1012 23.69 -1.86 -5.48
CA ILE A 1012 22.48 -2.64 -5.25
C ILE A 1012 21.28 -1.78 -5.67
N PHE A 1013 20.45 -2.29 -6.57
CA PHE A 1013 19.30 -1.56 -7.09
C PHE A 1013 18.05 -2.43 -7.11
N ASN A 1014 16.89 -1.82 -6.83
CA ASN A 1014 15.59 -2.41 -7.06
C ASN A 1014 14.52 -1.32 -7.21
N GLN A 1015 13.55 -1.57 -8.07
CA GLN A 1015 12.29 -0.83 -8.14
C GLN A 1015 11.16 -1.85 -8.29
N GLN A 1016 10.03 -1.60 -7.61
CA GLN A 1016 8.85 -2.48 -7.63
C GLN A 1016 7.57 -1.78 -8.11
N MET A 1017 7.39 -0.48 -7.82
CA MET A 1017 6.14 0.25 -8.10
C MET A 1017 6.18 1.10 -9.38
N ARG A 1018 7.33 1.19 -10.04
CA ARG A 1018 7.59 2.06 -11.21
C ARG A 1018 8.47 1.33 -12.22
N ASP A 1019 8.55 1.86 -13.44
CA ASP A 1019 9.52 1.38 -14.42
C ASP A 1019 10.96 1.65 -13.93
N PRO A 1020 11.84 0.63 -13.86
CA PRO A 1020 13.26 0.85 -13.57
C PRO A 1020 14.02 1.58 -14.67
N VAL A 1021 13.58 1.55 -15.94
CA VAL A 1021 14.38 2.04 -17.08
C VAL A 1021 14.68 3.54 -17.01
N PRO A 1022 13.72 4.46 -16.75
CA PRO A 1022 14.02 5.90 -16.61
C PRO A 1022 14.95 6.22 -15.45
N LEU A 1023 14.87 5.45 -14.35
CA LEU A 1023 15.74 5.61 -13.18
C LEU A 1023 17.18 5.17 -13.51
N ILE A 1024 17.34 4.05 -14.21
CA ILE A 1024 18.64 3.55 -14.68
C ILE A 1024 19.26 4.54 -15.68
N ASN A 1025 18.49 5.00 -16.66
CA ASN A 1025 18.98 5.96 -17.66
C ASN A 1025 19.44 7.27 -16.99
N THR A 1026 18.65 7.81 -16.05
CA THR A 1026 19.02 9.04 -15.32
C THR A 1026 20.29 8.86 -14.47
N MET A 1027 20.39 7.74 -13.74
CA MET A 1027 21.59 7.38 -12.97
C MET A 1027 22.85 7.34 -13.84
N MET A 1028 22.75 6.69 -15.00
CA MET A 1028 23.87 6.48 -15.90
C MET A 1028 24.27 7.76 -16.65
N MET A 1029 23.29 8.59 -17.05
CA MET A 1029 23.54 9.90 -17.65
C MET A 1029 24.23 10.86 -16.69
N GLU A 1030 23.74 10.97 -15.45
CA GLU A 1030 24.31 11.92 -14.48
C GLU A 1030 25.74 11.51 -14.08
N TYR A 1031 25.99 10.23 -13.81
CA TYR A 1031 27.35 9.76 -13.49
C TYR A 1031 28.32 9.95 -14.67
N ALA A 1032 27.84 9.80 -15.92
CA ALA A 1032 28.65 10.07 -17.12
C ALA A 1032 28.90 11.57 -17.37
N ALA A 1033 28.05 12.45 -16.85
CA ALA A 1033 28.27 13.90 -16.87
C ALA A 1033 29.26 14.36 -15.77
N LEU A 1034 29.24 13.71 -14.62
CA LEU A 1034 30.08 14.04 -13.46
C LEU A 1034 31.47 13.39 -13.47
N THR A 1035 31.69 12.35 -14.27
CA THR A 1035 32.95 11.60 -14.27
C THR A 1035 33.49 11.32 -15.67
N SER A 1036 34.82 11.40 -15.85
CA SER A 1036 35.50 11.06 -17.09
C SER A 1036 35.53 9.55 -17.42
N TYR A 1037 34.86 8.71 -16.62
CA TYR A 1037 35.00 7.25 -16.66
C TYR A 1037 33.92 6.55 -17.47
N ARG A 1038 34.35 5.87 -18.54
CA ARG A 1038 33.50 5.04 -19.42
C ARG A 1038 33.02 3.71 -18.80
N LEU A 1039 33.05 3.59 -17.48
CA LEU A 1039 32.58 2.43 -16.69
C LEU A 1039 32.04 2.93 -15.34
N ILE A 1040 30.72 2.89 -15.18
CA ILE A 1040 30.01 3.62 -14.12
C ILE A 1040 29.94 2.82 -12.81
N PHE A 1041 29.55 1.55 -12.88
CA PHE A 1041 29.65 0.61 -11.75
C PHE A 1041 30.48 -0.61 -12.18
N ARG A 1042 31.34 -1.13 -11.30
CA ARG A 1042 32.11 -2.36 -11.58
C ARG A 1042 31.26 -3.62 -11.41
N ARG A 1043 30.22 -3.53 -10.55
CA ARG A 1043 29.29 -4.60 -10.17
C ARG A 1043 27.92 -3.99 -9.89
N ALA A 1044 26.85 -4.63 -10.35
CA ALA A 1044 25.47 -4.23 -10.04
C ALA A 1044 24.62 -5.44 -9.64
N PHE A 1045 23.85 -5.33 -8.56
CA PHE A 1045 22.99 -6.38 -8.01
C PHE A 1045 21.53 -5.93 -8.03
N PHE A 1046 20.73 -6.59 -8.86
CA PHE A 1046 19.30 -6.37 -9.00
C PHE A 1046 18.56 -7.28 -8.02
N SER A 1047 18.29 -6.73 -6.83
CA SER A 1047 17.69 -7.44 -5.71
C SER A 1047 16.16 -7.39 -5.75
N ARG A 1048 15.51 -8.21 -4.94
CA ARG A 1048 14.16 -7.90 -4.42
C ARG A 1048 14.23 -7.01 -3.18
N ASN A 1049 13.07 -6.58 -2.68
CA ASN A 1049 12.94 -5.85 -1.41
C ASN A 1049 12.84 -6.77 -0.18
N GLU A 1050 12.56 -8.06 -0.36
CA GLU A 1050 12.52 -9.03 0.74
C GLU A 1050 13.92 -9.32 1.31
N THR A 1051 14.03 -9.40 2.64
CA THR A 1051 15.29 -9.64 3.38
C THR A 1051 15.85 -11.03 3.11
N GLU A 1052 15.06 -12.06 3.42
CA GLU A 1052 15.41 -13.48 3.28
C GLU A 1052 14.88 -14.10 1.97
N PRO A 1053 15.55 -15.13 1.41
CA PRO A 1053 15.04 -15.86 0.27
C PRO A 1053 14.01 -16.92 0.72
N TYR A 1054 12.80 -16.87 0.16
CA TYR A 1054 11.68 -17.74 0.54
C TYR A 1054 12.02 -19.24 0.65
N LYS A 1055 11.34 -19.88 1.62
CA LYS A 1055 11.33 -21.34 1.83
C LYS A 1055 10.87 -22.05 0.55
N PHE A 1056 11.30 -23.31 0.38
CA PHE A 1056 11.36 -23.99 -0.92
C PHE A 1056 10.04 -23.98 -1.72
N ILE A 1057 8.90 -24.07 -1.03
CA ILE A 1057 7.55 -24.19 -1.61
C ILE A 1057 7.14 -22.94 -2.41
N GLU A 1058 7.42 -21.74 -1.91
CA GLU A 1058 6.96 -20.48 -2.52
C GLU A 1058 7.82 -20.01 -3.71
N ARG A 1059 8.95 -20.67 -3.97
CA ARG A 1059 9.95 -20.26 -4.98
C ARG A 1059 9.41 -20.22 -6.42
N HIS A 1060 8.32 -20.94 -6.70
CA HIS A 1060 7.70 -21.00 -8.02
C HIS A 1060 6.57 -19.97 -8.23
N LEU A 1061 6.09 -19.29 -7.17
CA LEU A 1061 4.86 -18.49 -7.21
C LEU A 1061 5.04 -17.02 -7.62
N ARG A 1062 6.26 -16.46 -7.58
CA ARG A 1062 6.52 -15.06 -7.98
C ARG A 1062 7.71 -14.94 -8.95
N PRO A 1063 7.51 -14.48 -10.20
CA PRO A 1063 8.61 -14.26 -11.17
C PRO A 1063 9.65 -13.21 -10.74
N LEU A 1064 10.86 -13.32 -11.27
CA LEU A 1064 11.93 -12.28 -11.16
C LEU A 1064 11.91 -11.32 -12.36
N ALA A 1065 10.75 -11.13 -13.01
CA ALA A 1065 10.64 -10.41 -14.28
C ALA A 1065 11.18 -8.98 -14.20
N GLN A 1066 10.80 -8.23 -13.18
CA GLN A 1066 11.20 -6.84 -12.97
C GLN A 1066 12.70 -6.69 -12.64
N GLN A 1067 13.26 -7.60 -11.84
CA GLN A 1067 14.71 -7.63 -11.56
C GLN A 1067 15.51 -7.98 -12.82
N LYS A 1068 15.00 -8.87 -13.68
CA LYS A 1068 15.59 -9.18 -15.00
C LYS A 1068 15.43 -8.04 -16.00
N GLN A 1069 14.33 -7.30 -15.99
CA GLN A 1069 14.13 -6.10 -16.82
C GLN A 1069 15.11 -5.00 -16.43
N ALA A 1070 15.24 -4.71 -15.12
CA ALA A 1070 16.22 -3.77 -14.60
C ALA A 1070 17.66 -4.22 -14.94
N GLN A 1071 17.97 -5.52 -14.83
CA GLN A 1071 19.25 -6.07 -15.27
C GLN A 1071 19.50 -5.82 -16.76
N ALA A 1072 18.54 -6.15 -17.63
CA ALA A 1072 18.69 -6.04 -19.09
C ALA A 1072 18.90 -4.59 -19.53
N ALA A 1073 18.08 -3.65 -19.04
CA ALA A 1073 18.24 -2.23 -19.33
C ALA A 1073 19.59 -1.69 -18.83
N PHE A 1074 20.06 -2.14 -17.66
CA PHE A 1074 21.39 -1.76 -17.19
C PHE A 1074 22.51 -2.38 -18.03
N GLN A 1075 22.36 -3.60 -18.54
CA GLN A 1075 23.32 -4.23 -19.45
C GLN A 1075 23.40 -3.52 -20.81
N GLU A 1076 22.27 -3.02 -21.32
CA GLU A 1076 22.20 -2.22 -22.55
C GLU A 1076 22.99 -0.92 -22.43
N VAL A 1077 22.77 -0.16 -21.34
CA VAL A 1077 23.51 1.09 -21.08
C VAL A 1077 24.94 0.85 -20.56
N SER A 1078 25.23 -0.34 -20.00
CA SER A 1078 26.54 -0.67 -19.42
C SER A 1078 27.02 -2.11 -19.68
N PRO A 1079 27.31 -2.49 -20.94
CA PRO A 1079 27.67 -3.87 -21.31
C PRO A 1079 28.99 -4.36 -20.71
N LYS A 1080 29.80 -3.46 -20.12
CA LYS A 1080 31.04 -3.80 -19.39
C LYS A 1080 30.84 -4.06 -17.90
N THR A 1081 29.66 -3.75 -17.34
CA THR A 1081 29.36 -3.98 -15.93
C THR A 1081 28.94 -5.44 -15.70
N LYS A 1082 29.55 -6.12 -14.72
CA LYS A 1082 29.06 -7.44 -14.31
C LYS A 1082 27.82 -7.29 -13.42
N THR A 1083 26.67 -7.59 -13.99
CA THR A 1083 25.35 -7.53 -13.33
C THR A 1083 24.94 -8.89 -12.76
N PHE A 1084 24.20 -8.90 -11.66
CA PHE A 1084 23.64 -10.11 -11.02
C PHE A 1084 22.18 -9.86 -10.63
N VAL A 1085 21.33 -10.89 -10.64
CA VAL A 1085 19.99 -10.84 -10.05
C VAL A 1085 20.00 -11.64 -8.75
N ALA A 1086 19.51 -11.04 -7.68
CA ALA A 1086 19.38 -11.65 -6.36
C ALA A 1086 17.91 -11.83 -5.98
N ARG A 1087 17.58 -12.97 -5.36
CA ARG A 1087 16.22 -13.34 -4.94
C ARG A 1087 15.79 -12.63 -3.66
N SER A 1088 16.76 -12.16 -2.87
CA SER A 1088 16.56 -11.41 -1.63
C SER A 1088 17.74 -10.47 -1.37
N VAL A 1089 17.54 -9.53 -0.46
CA VAL A 1089 18.56 -8.57 -0.04
C VAL A 1089 19.76 -9.26 0.63
N LEU A 1090 19.54 -10.33 1.40
CA LEU A 1090 20.65 -11.14 1.95
C LEU A 1090 21.52 -11.75 0.86
N GLU A 1091 20.93 -12.23 -0.24
CA GLU A 1091 21.69 -12.77 -1.38
C GLU A 1091 22.49 -11.66 -2.09
N ALA A 1092 21.92 -10.47 -2.24
CA ALA A 1092 22.64 -9.31 -2.77
C ALA A 1092 23.82 -8.89 -1.86
N ILE A 1093 23.61 -8.76 -0.55
CA ILE A 1093 24.65 -8.36 0.42
C ILE A 1093 25.76 -9.42 0.49
N LYS A 1094 25.43 -10.72 0.54
CA LYS A 1094 26.44 -11.80 0.48
C LYS A 1094 27.25 -11.77 -0.83
N GLY A 1095 26.58 -11.47 -1.96
CA GLY A 1095 27.23 -11.28 -3.25
C GLY A 1095 28.18 -10.07 -3.28
N ILE A 1096 27.75 -8.92 -2.76
CA ILE A 1096 28.56 -7.71 -2.58
C ILE A 1096 29.79 -8.01 -1.71
N TYR A 1097 29.59 -8.65 -0.55
CA TYR A 1097 30.65 -8.97 0.41
C TYR A 1097 31.73 -9.88 -0.19
N TRP A 1098 31.31 -10.90 -0.95
CA TRP A 1098 32.24 -11.78 -1.67
C TRP A 1098 33.02 -11.03 -2.77
N GLN A 1099 32.34 -10.19 -3.56
CA GLN A 1099 33.01 -9.37 -4.58
C GLN A 1099 33.96 -8.32 -3.94
N SER A 1100 33.62 -7.78 -2.77
CA SER A 1100 34.46 -6.86 -1.99
C SER A 1100 35.80 -7.50 -1.64
N LYS A 1101 35.80 -8.69 -1.01
CA LYS A 1101 37.05 -9.40 -0.67
C LYS A 1101 37.90 -9.75 -1.89
N VAL A 1102 37.28 -10.15 -2.99
CA VAL A 1102 37.97 -10.42 -4.28
C VAL A 1102 38.61 -9.16 -4.89
N MET A 1103 38.16 -7.95 -4.54
CA MET A 1103 38.73 -6.67 -5.01
C MET A 1103 39.70 -6.04 -4.01
N SER A 1104 39.50 -6.24 -2.71
CA SER A 1104 40.43 -5.81 -1.65
C SER A 1104 41.78 -6.52 -1.80
N ASN A 1105 41.77 -7.83 -2.14
CA ASN A 1105 42.95 -8.60 -2.53
C ASN A 1105 43.66 -8.09 -3.81
N ARG A 1106 43.16 -7.01 -4.43
CA ARG A 1106 43.74 -6.33 -5.60
C ARG A 1106 43.94 -4.83 -5.34
N GLN A 1107 44.13 -4.44 -4.07
CA GLN A 1107 44.38 -3.06 -3.60
C GLN A 1107 43.32 -2.02 -4.02
N ARG A 1108 42.08 -2.43 -4.30
CA ARG A 1108 40.97 -1.53 -4.63
C ARG A 1108 40.03 -1.33 -3.47
N ARG A 1109 39.47 -0.13 -3.33
CA ARG A 1109 38.52 0.25 -2.28
C ARG A 1109 37.07 0.12 -2.79
N PRO A 1110 36.31 -0.92 -2.41
CA PRO A 1110 34.91 -1.04 -2.82
C PRO A 1110 34.01 -0.07 -2.05
N LYS A 1111 33.22 0.74 -2.78
CA LYS A 1111 32.16 1.59 -2.24
C LYS A 1111 30.82 1.19 -2.88
N VAL A 1112 29.77 0.99 -2.08
CA VAL A 1112 28.52 0.35 -2.53
C VAL A 1112 27.35 1.31 -2.40
N LEU A 1113 26.76 1.74 -3.52
CA LEU A 1113 25.49 2.48 -3.52
C LEU A 1113 24.31 1.50 -3.41
N VAL A 1114 23.34 1.83 -2.56
CA VAL A 1114 22.05 1.13 -2.41
C VAL A 1114 20.92 2.13 -2.66
N THR A 1115 20.18 1.95 -3.76
CA THR A 1115 19.12 2.91 -4.14
C THR A 1115 18.05 2.32 -5.06
N GLY A 1116 17.08 3.14 -5.49
CA GLY A 1116 15.93 2.76 -6.33
C GLY A 1116 14.63 2.59 -5.56
N SER A 1117 14.69 2.29 -4.26
CA SER A 1117 13.52 2.18 -3.38
C SER A 1117 13.88 2.36 -1.90
N LEU A 1118 13.04 3.10 -1.17
CA LEU A 1118 13.14 3.21 0.29
C LEU A 1118 12.98 1.83 0.98
N TYR A 1119 12.13 0.94 0.44
CA TYR A 1119 11.97 -0.42 0.93
C TYR A 1119 13.23 -1.29 0.77
N LEU A 1120 14.02 -1.08 -0.30
CA LEU A 1120 15.29 -1.76 -0.48
C LEU A 1120 16.26 -1.37 0.63
N VAL A 1121 16.37 -0.07 0.90
CA VAL A 1121 17.26 0.47 1.95
C VAL A 1121 16.82 -0.03 3.33
N GLY A 1122 15.52 -0.03 3.64
CA GLY A 1122 15.00 -0.58 4.90
C GLY A 1122 15.32 -2.06 5.10
N SER A 1123 15.17 -2.87 4.06
CA SER A 1123 15.55 -4.29 4.12
C SER A 1123 17.06 -4.54 4.12
N VAL A 1124 17.87 -3.69 3.47
CA VAL A 1124 19.34 -3.71 3.61
C VAL A 1124 19.71 -3.45 5.07
N LEU A 1125 19.13 -2.42 5.70
CA LEU A 1125 19.39 -2.09 7.09
C LEU A 1125 18.93 -3.17 8.07
N ARG A 1126 17.82 -3.87 7.80
CA ARG A 1126 17.40 -5.07 8.57
C ARG A 1126 18.44 -6.18 8.50
N VAL A 1127 18.94 -6.50 7.30
CA VAL A 1127 19.94 -7.56 7.09
C VAL A 1127 21.30 -7.18 7.68
N LEU A 1128 21.73 -5.91 7.58
CA LEU A 1128 22.99 -5.44 8.14
C LEU A 1128 22.99 -5.40 9.67
N LYS A 1129 21.85 -5.13 10.30
CA LYS A 1129 21.77 -4.97 11.77
C LYS A 1129 21.58 -6.25 12.55
N GLY A 1130 20.93 -7.28 12.00
CA GLY A 1130 20.79 -8.61 12.64
C GLY A 1130 20.35 -8.53 14.11
N ASP A 1131 19.05 -8.34 14.33
CA ASP A 1131 18.38 -8.01 15.60
C ASP A 1131 18.37 -6.50 15.94
N LEU A 1132 17.39 -5.79 15.37
CA LEU A 1132 17.01 -4.45 15.86
C LEU A 1132 16.09 -4.48 17.10
N ASP A 1133 15.93 -5.67 17.68
CA ASP A 1133 15.14 -5.97 18.87
C ASP A 1133 16.01 -6.33 20.08
N ASN A 1134 17.34 -6.44 19.89
CA ASN A 1134 18.35 -6.72 20.93
C ASN A 1134 19.28 -5.49 21.15
N MET A 1135 18.74 -4.27 20.98
CA MET A 1135 19.45 -2.98 21.16
C MET A 1135 18.57 -1.88 21.81
N ASP A 1136 17.55 -2.30 22.56
CA ASP A 1136 16.97 -1.52 23.68
C ASP A 1136 17.36 -2.28 24.97
#